data_AF-A0A7V8XAT8-F1
#
_entry.id   AF-A0A7V8XAT8-F1
#
_cell.length_a   1.000
_cell.length_b   1.000
_cell.length_c   1.000
_cell.angle_alpha   90.00
_cell.angle_beta   90.00
_cell.angle_gamma   90.00
#
_symmetry.space_group_name_H-M   'P 1'
#
loop_
_entity.id
_entity.type
_entity.pdbx_description
1 polymer ?
#
loop_
_entity_poly.entity_id
_entity_poly.type
_entity_poly.pdbx_seq_one_letter_code
_entity_poly.pdbx_strand_id
1 'polypeptide(L)'
;MAESPVTPPAADPPPLDLDHPTPRQRRSLRFRVFRALVIALATFGGAIIGFVVTLAIIVAEAQVGRFIFALEDILAFRWEVLPVPLFAVAAFQLARQRPGTMAWATVSGFGGMVLGAVIGAGVGSVVLAEGVGPWAGGVIGAAAGLVTGSIAALRIRHVPKEPIIAAGAGLIGLVAAAGFAVFGATNLLHVTPLDFGEVGGVPLPAPADVDAAVFLLGDAGAAEAGTSPLLDALGADVERWSAGLRRDSAVAVVYLGDIVYPVGVRDRDHPAFVVDSTRLRSQVDLVAGPEALKHNTVGLFLTGNHDWGNAVGDVGIKRVRNLQEQLLAARETGPLVALIPNAGDPGPIVRDLRRNVRVIFIDTHWFLQERSEAMHDQFFGRLRNAIDGARDREVIIVAHHPYFSAGPHGAVVPGYYSGGLDYILKRTGALVQDLNSPAYEGLLGKLRLAFAASERPPLVYAGGHDHSLQVLTGAADFDPRFNLVSGAGSKVSAIAMGPGLVWGGEQPGYMMLVFRKDDGVDLFVVGGDRQHLTCIGTDDEIRKCRTEGVNAFEIMYSASLLGPSKRPRELTPVIPDSLLLPDSLAPGTPWWTAEGPVGGPIAAEKDEETLRPAPVAVSTRVLLHSRDSAMTTFGKSYRAGPVRRLIAGELNRELWNTPVKLPILDLDSVGSGLHPLKIIGGKQTVGLRFAGRDGLEYEFRPIVKNPSKVLPAPLRNGLAFAVLDDQMAAQFPFGAVVVGELLEAAGISAPKPVAVVMPNDQRLGKYRAMFAGRVGILALNANEREDDRPGFGGYSKIIGGESLADKLRDDPSATVDPSRYLRSRLVDLLVGDWDRHAGQWRWGRQMKNGVTEWDAIPEDRDWAFVRIDGLVGVISRALLPRYAGFSATFPPIHRLAETAAPLDRLVMSGLDRGAFVSEARRLQGILTDSLITAAVSTLPPPFVDQQGDRLINGLRSRRDDLVRYSEDYYEYVMRTIEVRTHAGVDNVVTFERSGIRRVRVTLREGGEKGTIRFQRDIDPALTRNVVIHLDPARDRVVGNRNLPLTVKLVDVNKKRDRPEEEVALR
;
A
#
# COMPACT_ATOMS: atom_id res chain seq x y z
N MET A 1 18.63 87.89 -41.94
CA MET A 1 17.73 86.94 -42.64
C MET A 1 18.26 85.54 -42.37
N ALA A 2 17.57 84.57 -41.78
CA ALA A 2 16.26 84.47 -41.17
C ALA A 2 16.41 83.55 -39.94
N GLU A 3 15.71 83.85 -38.85
CA GLU A 3 15.72 83.07 -37.61
C GLU A 3 14.96 81.74 -37.78
N SER A 4 15.55 80.66 -37.27
CA SER A 4 14.93 79.33 -37.18
C SER A 4 14.02 79.23 -35.94
N PRO A 5 12.86 78.57 -36.02
CA PRO A 5 11.98 78.40 -34.87
C PRO A 5 12.45 77.24 -33.96
N VAL A 6 12.31 77.50 -32.67
CA VAL A 6 12.63 76.67 -31.51
C VAL A 6 11.72 75.44 -31.42
N THR A 7 12.31 74.24 -31.27
CA THR A 7 11.64 73.00 -30.85
C THR A 7 11.71 72.85 -29.32
N PRO A 8 10.63 72.39 -28.65
CA PRO A 8 10.64 72.19 -27.19
C PRO A 8 11.48 70.96 -26.80
N PRO A 9 12.01 70.92 -25.55
CA PRO A 9 12.88 69.84 -25.09
C PRO A 9 12.11 68.52 -24.95
N ALA A 10 12.75 67.43 -25.35
CA ALA A 10 12.24 66.08 -25.17
C ALA A 10 12.03 65.77 -23.69
N ALA A 11 10.87 65.22 -23.35
CA ALA A 11 10.56 64.77 -22.00
C ALA A 11 11.51 63.63 -21.58
N ASP A 12 12.03 63.71 -20.36
CA ASP A 12 12.80 62.63 -19.75
C ASP A 12 11.96 61.34 -19.67
N PRO A 13 12.56 60.16 -19.92
CA PRO A 13 11.87 58.90 -19.74
C PRO A 13 11.50 58.72 -18.26
N PRO A 14 10.30 58.18 -17.95
CA PRO A 14 9.87 58.02 -16.57
C PRO A 14 10.82 57.08 -15.80
N PRO A 15 10.99 57.29 -14.48
CA PRO A 15 11.84 56.45 -13.67
C PRO A 15 11.33 55.01 -13.65
N LEU A 16 12.26 54.06 -13.70
CA LEU A 16 11.98 52.63 -13.59
C LEU A 16 11.35 52.34 -12.22
N ASP A 17 10.04 52.14 -12.19
CA ASP A 17 9.32 51.61 -11.04
C ASP A 17 9.70 50.14 -10.82
N LEU A 18 10.46 49.88 -9.75
CA LEU A 18 10.98 48.55 -9.39
C LEU A 18 10.00 47.72 -8.55
N ASP A 19 8.92 48.31 -8.05
CA ASP A 19 8.00 47.62 -7.12
C ASP A 19 6.85 46.90 -7.86
N HIS A 20 6.53 47.30 -9.09
CA HIS A 20 5.43 46.71 -9.84
C HIS A 20 5.79 46.36 -11.30
N PRO A 21 6.48 45.21 -11.54
CA PRO A 21 6.83 44.81 -12.90
C PRO A 21 5.56 44.50 -13.72
N THR A 22 5.49 45.12 -14.91
CA THR A 22 4.36 44.97 -15.85
C THR A 22 4.13 43.50 -16.24
N PRO A 23 2.91 43.10 -16.67
CA PRO A 23 2.61 41.72 -17.09
C PRO A 23 3.55 41.19 -18.18
N ARG A 24 4.06 42.09 -19.04
CA ARG A 24 5.03 41.78 -20.10
C ARG A 24 6.44 41.54 -19.54
N GLN A 25 6.88 42.32 -18.55
CA GLN A 25 8.14 42.10 -17.82
C GLN A 25 8.09 40.83 -16.97
N ARG A 26 6.97 40.55 -16.26
CA ARG A 26 6.74 39.29 -15.52
C ARG A 26 6.74 38.07 -16.47
N ARG A 27 6.17 38.19 -17.68
CA ARG A 27 6.27 37.16 -18.73
C ARG A 27 7.71 36.94 -19.18
N SER A 28 8.49 38.01 -19.38
CA SER A 28 9.90 37.89 -19.79
C SER A 28 10.79 37.30 -18.70
N LEU A 29 10.48 37.58 -17.42
CA LEU A 29 11.21 37.05 -16.26
C LEU A 29 10.85 35.57 -16.05
N ARG A 30 9.56 35.22 -16.13
CA ARG A 30 9.09 33.82 -16.12
C ARG A 30 9.71 33.00 -17.25
N PHE A 31 9.84 33.58 -18.46
CA PHE A 31 10.48 32.92 -19.59
C PHE A 31 11.99 32.76 -19.39
N ARG A 32 12.66 33.74 -18.77
CA ARG A 32 14.09 33.66 -18.41
C ARG A 32 14.38 32.65 -17.30
N VAL A 33 13.55 32.61 -16.25
CA VAL A 33 13.63 31.61 -15.17
C VAL A 33 13.34 30.21 -15.70
N PHE A 34 12.32 30.05 -16.54
CA PHE A 34 12.03 28.79 -17.21
C PHE A 34 13.22 28.30 -18.04
N ARG A 35 13.85 29.19 -18.81
CA ARG A 35 15.04 28.88 -19.62
C ARG A 35 16.25 28.48 -18.77
N ALA A 36 16.47 29.15 -17.63
CA ALA A 36 17.53 28.79 -16.69
C ALA A 36 17.28 27.42 -16.05
N LEU A 37 16.01 27.13 -15.71
CA LEU A 37 15.62 25.84 -15.14
C LEU A 37 15.84 24.68 -16.13
N VAL A 38 15.51 24.90 -17.41
CA VAL A 38 15.71 23.90 -18.47
C VAL A 38 17.19 23.61 -18.71
N ILE A 39 18.05 24.63 -18.65
CA ILE A 39 19.50 24.44 -18.77
C ILE A 39 20.04 23.66 -17.56
N ALA A 40 19.63 24.01 -16.34
CA ALA A 40 20.02 23.30 -15.13
C ALA A 40 19.58 21.82 -15.16
N LEU A 41 18.37 21.54 -15.64
CA LEU A 41 17.85 20.18 -15.81
C LEU A 41 18.60 19.38 -16.89
N ALA A 42 19.00 20.02 -17.99
CA ALA A 42 19.81 19.37 -19.03
C ALA A 42 21.22 19.03 -18.52
N THR A 43 21.82 19.91 -17.72
CA THR A 43 23.11 19.65 -17.06
C THR A 43 23.00 18.52 -16.04
N PHE A 44 21.89 18.46 -15.28
CA PHE A 44 21.62 17.36 -14.35
C PHE A 44 21.41 16.03 -15.07
N GLY A 45 20.68 16.03 -16.20
CA GLY A 45 20.51 14.85 -17.05
C GLY A 45 21.83 14.34 -17.65
N GLY A 46 22.71 15.25 -18.09
CA GLY A 46 24.06 14.91 -18.55
C GLY A 46 24.92 14.28 -17.44
N ALA A 47 24.80 14.79 -16.20
CA ALA A 47 25.49 14.22 -15.04
C ALA A 47 24.97 12.81 -14.69
N ILE A 48 23.66 12.56 -14.79
CA ILE A 48 23.08 11.22 -14.59
C ILE A 48 23.56 10.24 -15.66
N ILE A 49 23.60 10.65 -16.94
CA ILE A 49 24.11 9.78 -18.02
C ILE A 49 25.60 9.48 -17.82
N GLY A 50 26.38 10.49 -17.45
CA GLY A 50 27.79 10.30 -17.07
C GLY A 50 27.94 9.31 -15.92
N PHE A 51 27.13 9.45 -14.87
CA PHE A 51 27.09 8.53 -13.73
C PHE A 51 26.76 7.09 -14.13
N VAL A 52 25.78 6.87 -15.00
CA VAL A 52 25.43 5.53 -15.50
C VAL A 52 26.56 4.90 -16.32
N VAL A 53 27.24 5.69 -17.16
CA VAL A 53 28.38 5.23 -17.94
C VAL A 53 29.57 4.90 -17.03
N THR A 54 29.85 5.74 -16.03
CA THR A 54 30.88 5.47 -15.03
C THR A 54 30.55 4.22 -14.20
N LEU A 55 29.30 4.02 -13.81
CA LEU A 55 28.86 2.82 -13.11
C LEU A 55 29.02 1.57 -14.00
N ALA A 56 28.70 1.66 -15.29
CA ALA A 56 28.91 0.58 -16.23
C ALA A 56 30.41 0.25 -16.42
N ILE A 57 31.29 1.26 -16.39
CA ILE A 57 32.75 1.07 -16.44
C ILE A 57 33.26 0.45 -15.12
N ILE A 58 32.74 0.87 -13.97
CA ILE A 58 33.06 0.28 -12.65
C ILE A 58 32.66 -1.19 -12.60
N VAL A 59 31.48 -1.54 -13.14
CA VAL A 59 31.01 -2.93 -13.24
C VAL A 59 31.87 -3.75 -14.22
N ALA A 60 32.32 -3.13 -15.31
CA ALA A 60 33.22 -3.79 -16.27
C ALA A 60 34.62 -4.05 -15.71
N GLU A 61 35.17 -3.15 -14.89
CA GLU A 61 36.47 -3.39 -14.20
C GLU A 61 36.33 -4.37 -13.02
N ALA A 62 35.18 -4.41 -12.34
CA ALA A 62 34.92 -5.39 -11.27
C ALA A 62 34.92 -6.85 -11.75
N GLN A 63 34.78 -7.12 -13.06
CA GLN A 63 34.90 -8.47 -13.62
C GLN A 63 36.30 -9.09 -13.48
N VAL A 64 37.34 -8.28 -13.19
CA VAL A 64 38.71 -8.79 -13.05
C VAL A 64 39.06 -9.10 -11.58
N GLY A 65 38.19 -8.77 -10.62
CA GLY A 65 38.44 -8.98 -9.18
C GLY A 65 37.17 -9.24 -8.38
N ARG A 66 36.88 -10.53 -8.17
CA ARG A 66 35.94 -11.14 -7.19
C ARG A 66 35.12 -10.16 -6.32
N PHE A 67 33.90 -9.83 -6.74
CA PHE A 67 32.76 -9.61 -5.83
C PHE A 67 31.42 -9.93 -6.51
N ILE A 68 30.48 -10.27 -5.63
CA ILE A 68 29.11 -10.79 -5.74
C ILE A 68 28.26 -10.04 -6.78
N PHE A 69 28.05 -10.61 -7.98
CA PHE A 69 26.78 -10.65 -8.75
C PHE A 69 26.99 -11.60 -9.95
N ALA A 70 26.04 -12.51 -10.19
CA ALA A 70 26.09 -13.37 -11.37
C ALA A 70 25.59 -12.60 -12.61
N LEU A 71 26.16 -12.90 -13.78
CA LEU A 71 25.83 -12.26 -15.08
C LEU A 71 24.33 -12.38 -15.43
N GLU A 72 23.66 -13.37 -14.85
CA GLU A 72 22.26 -13.74 -15.02
C GLU A 72 21.30 -12.67 -14.46
N ASP A 73 21.68 -12.02 -13.35
CA ASP A 73 20.89 -10.99 -12.66
C ASP A 73 20.90 -9.65 -13.40
N ILE A 74 21.95 -9.39 -14.18
CA ILE A 74 22.12 -8.17 -14.99
C ILE A 74 21.40 -8.32 -16.34
N LEU A 75 21.36 -9.52 -16.90
CA LEU A 75 20.69 -9.79 -18.18
C LEU A 75 19.15 -9.92 -18.04
N ALA A 76 18.65 -10.16 -16.83
CA ALA A 76 17.22 -10.07 -16.50
C ALA A 76 16.67 -8.63 -16.43
N PHE A 77 17.52 -7.62 -16.66
CA PHE A 77 17.11 -6.22 -16.77
C PHE A 77 16.20 -6.02 -17.99
N ARG A 78 14.89 -6.02 -17.76
CA ARG A 78 13.89 -5.63 -18.76
C ARG A 78 14.05 -4.13 -19.05
N TRP A 79 14.58 -3.81 -20.23
CA TRP A 79 14.81 -2.45 -20.77
C TRP A 79 13.54 -1.55 -20.90
N GLU A 80 12.40 -2.02 -20.43
CA GLU A 80 11.09 -1.39 -20.60
C GLU A 80 10.73 -0.41 -19.46
N VAL A 81 11.59 -0.29 -18.43
CA VAL A 81 11.38 0.65 -17.31
C VAL A 81 12.47 1.73 -17.34
N LEU A 82 12.35 2.66 -18.28
CA LEU A 82 13.11 3.91 -18.27
C LEU A 82 12.14 5.09 -18.34
N PRO A 83 12.04 5.97 -17.33
CA PRO A 83 11.48 7.31 -17.50
C PRO A 83 12.55 8.21 -18.15
N VAL A 84 13.00 7.85 -19.35
CA VAL A 84 13.84 8.67 -20.22
C VAL A 84 13.09 9.25 -21.43
N PRO A 85 11.95 8.73 -21.94
CA PRO A 85 11.37 9.31 -23.15
C PRO A 85 10.78 10.70 -22.91
N LEU A 86 10.31 11.03 -21.70
CA LEU A 86 9.76 12.38 -21.42
C LEU A 86 10.84 13.47 -21.39
N PHE A 87 12.03 13.15 -20.87
CA PHE A 87 13.17 14.08 -20.82
C PHE A 87 14.00 14.06 -22.10
N ALA A 88 14.12 12.90 -22.75
CA ALA A 88 14.73 12.78 -24.07
C ALA A 88 13.89 13.46 -25.15
N VAL A 89 12.55 13.43 -25.08
CA VAL A 89 11.69 14.19 -26.01
C VAL A 89 11.80 15.69 -25.76
N ALA A 90 11.86 16.15 -24.50
CA ALA A 90 12.09 17.56 -24.18
C ALA A 90 13.49 18.04 -24.61
N ALA A 91 14.52 17.22 -24.39
CA ALA A 91 15.90 17.51 -24.80
C ALA A 91 16.09 17.41 -26.32
N PHE A 92 15.43 16.45 -27.00
CA PHE A 92 15.45 16.27 -28.45
C PHE A 92 14.72 17.40 -29.18
N GLN A 93 13.58 17.87 -28.64
CA GLN A 93 12.90 19.04 -29.17
C GLN A 93 13.71 20.34 -28.97
N LEU A 94 14.54 20.42 -27.94
CA LEU A 94 15.47 21.55 -27.71
C LEU A 94 16.76 21.45 -28.55
N ALA A 95 17.31 20.23 -28.73
CA ALA A 95 18.51 19.95 -29.51
C ALA A 95 18.33 20.33 -30.99
N ARG A 96 17.11 20.19 -31.50
CA ARG A 96 16.71 20.65 -32.84
C ARG A 96 16.86 22.16 -33.04
N GLN A 97 16.98 22.94 -31.97
CA GLN A 97 17.06 24.40 -32.03
C GLN A 97 18.49 24.97 -31.94
N ARG A 98 19.48 24.33 -31.28
CA ARG A 98 20.88 24.83 -31.14
C ARG A 98 21.96 23.74 -30.89
N PRO A 99 22.51 23.08 -31.93
CA PRO A 99 23.39 21.91 -31.78
C PRO A 99 24.83 22.19 -31.26
N GLY A 100 25.39 23.39 -31.48
CA GLY A 100 26.84 23.62 -31.27
C GLY A 100 27.32 23.81 -29.82
N THR A 101 26.45 24.24 -28.90
CA THR A 101 26.83 24.58 -27.51
C THR A 101 26.80 23.39 -26.55
N MET A 102 25.91 22.40 -26.78
CA MET A 102 25.86 21.21 -25.92
C MET A 102 27.05 20.28 -26.18
N ALA A 103 27.42 20.05 -27.44
CA ALA A 103 28.53 19.16 -27.79
C ALA A 103 29.85 19.55 -27.10
N TRP A 104 30.10 20.86 -27.00
CA TRP A 104 31.33 21.39 -26.38
C TRP A 104 31.35 21.24 -24.85
N ALA A 105 30.21 21.42 -24.18
CA ALA A 105 30.10 21.23 -22.73
C ALA A 105 30.28 19.76 -22.33
N THR A 106 29.78 18.84 -23.16
CA THR A 106 29.95 17.39 -22.96
C THR A 106 31.43 16.99 -23.11
N VAL A 107 32.10 17.44 -24.18
CA VAL A 107 33.52 17.12 -24.42
C VAL A 107 34.42 17.68 -23.31
N SER A 108 34.17 18.91 -22.86
CA SER A 108 34.97 19.54 -21.81
C SER A 108 34.72 18.97 -20.42
N GLY A 109 33.47 18.61 -20.11
CA GLY A 109 33.15 17.90 -18.87
C GLY A 109 33.88 16.57 -18.81
N PHE A 110 33.83 15.80 -19.89
CA PHE A 110 34.52 14.51 -19.95
C PHE A 110 36.04 14.67 -19.81
N GLY A 111 36.65 15.65 -20.48
CA GLY A 111 38.07 15.96 -20.32
C GLY A 111 38.44 16.35 -18.88
N GLY A 112 37.60 17.15 -18.21
CA GLY A 112 37.78 17.52 -16.82
C GLY A 112 37.70 16.32 -15.87
N MET A 113 36.75 15.41 -16.11
CA MET A 113 36.56 14.18 -15.32
C MET A 113 37.81 13.30 -15.34
N VAL A 114 38.36 13.04 -16.52
CA VAL A 114 39.55 12.18 -16.67
C VAL A 114 40.75 12.81 -15.95
N LEU A 115 40.98 14.11 -16.15
CA LEU A 115 42.09 14.82 -15.51
C LEU A 115 41.94 14.84 -13.97
N GLY A 116 40.72 15.10 -13.49
CA GLY A 116 40.42 15.09 -12.07
C GLY A 116 40.61 13.71 -11.44
N ALA A 117 40.24 12.64 -12.13
CA ALA A 117 40.42 11.27 -11.65
C ALA A 117 41.88 10.93 -11.38
N VAL A 118 42.76 11.30 -12.32
CA VAL A 118 44.20 11.04 -12.21
C VAL A 118 44.83 11.82 -11.05
N ILE A 119 44.50 13.11 -10.94
CA ILE A 119 45.03 13.96 -9.86
C ILE A 119 44.52 13.48 -8.50
N GLY A 120 43.22 13.18 -8.40
CA GLY A 120 42.59 12.70 -7.19
C GLY A 120 43.17 11.37 -6.73
N ALA A 121 43.43 10.44 -7.64
CA ALA A 121 44.05 9.15 -7.31
C ALA A 121 45.47 9.32 -6.76
N GLY A 122 46.26 10.21 -7.36
CA GLY A 122 47.58 10.56 -6.84
C GLY A 122 47.54 11.13 -5.42
N VAL A 123 46.63 12.07 -5.14
CA VAL A 123 46.47 12.66 -3.79
C VAL A 123 45.95 11.63 -2.78
N GLY A 124 44.95 10.84 -3.17
CA GLY A 124 44.36 9.82 -2.31
C GLY A 124 45.36 8.72 -1.92
N SER A 125 46.31 8.40 -2.80
CA SER A 125 47.41 7.47 -2.53
C SER A 125 48.36 7.94 -1.42
N VAL A 126 48.38 9.25 -1.14
CA VAL A 126 49.27 9.87 -0.15
C VAL A 126 48.53 10.16 1.17
N VAL A 127 47.22 10.39 1.13
CA VAL A 127 46.45 10.92 2.26
C VAL A 127 45.63 9.84 2.99
N LEU A 128 45.27 8.75 2.33
CA LEU A 128 44.38 7.71 2.86
C LEU A 128 45.14 6.38 2.98
N ALA A 129 44.73 5.53 3.94
CA ALA A 129 45.38 4.25 4.25
C ALA A 129 45.61 3.37 3.01
N GLU A 130 46.72 2.64 3.03
CA GLU A 130 47.19 1.85 1.88
C GLU A 130 46.15 0.79 1.46
N GLY A 131 45.80 0.80 0.17
CA GLY A 131 44.83 -0.11 -0.46
C GLY A 131 43.61 0.59 -1.06
N VAL A 132 43.01 1.55 -0.34
CA VAL A 132 41.75 2.21 -0.77
C VAL A 132 41.98 3.66 -1.22
N GLY A 133 43.08 4.28 -0.77
CA GLY A 133 43.39 5.68 -1.03
C GLY A 133 43.45 6.09 -2.50
N PRO A 134 44.16 5.38 -3.39
CA PRO A 134 44.23 5.73 -4.81
C PRO A 134 42.85 5.70 -5.49
N TRP A 135 42.01 4.73 -5.11
CA TRP A 135 40.70 4.56 -5.71
C TRP A 135 39.71 5.62 -5.22
N ALA A 136 39.62 5.82 -3.90
CA ALA A 136 38.73 6.82 -3.31
C ALA A 136 39.09 8.24 -3.74
N GLY A 137 40.39 8.56 -3.76
CA GLY A 137 40.89 9.84 -4.28
C GLY A 137 40.54 10.02 -5.75
N GLY A 138 40.68 8.98 -6.57
CA GLY A 138 40.36 9.02 -8.00
C GLY A 138 38.89 9.31 -8.27
N VAL A 139 37.97 8.67 -7.55
CA VAL A 139 36.52 8.91 -7.70
C VAL A 139 36.15 10.34 -7.30
N ILE A 140 36.68 10.85 -6.19
CA ILE A 140 36.44 12.22 -5.73
C ILE A 140 36.99 13.24 -6.73
N GLY A 141 38.20 12.99 -7.23
CA GLY A 141 38.85 13.82 -8.23
C GLY A 141 38.09 13.83 -9.56
N ALA A 142 37.56 12.69 -10.01
CA ALA A 142 36.78 12.58 -11.25
C ALA A 142 35.50 13.43 -11.18
N ALA A 143 34.78 13.36 -10.06
CA ALA A 143 33.56 14.13 -9.85
C ALA A 143 33.85 15.64 -9.81
N ALA A 144 34.89 16.06 -9.10
CA ALA A 144 35.31 17.46 -9.07
C ALA A 144 35.72 17.96 -10.47
N GLY A 145 36.51 17.15 -11.18
CA GLY A 145 37.00 17.40 -12.53
C GLY A 145 35.88 17.59 -13.55
N LEU A 146 34.87 16.70 -13.54
CA LEU A 146 33.69 16.76 -14.42
C LEU A 146 32.96 18.10 -14.25
N VAL A 147 32.71 18.50 -13.00
CA VAL A 147 32.03 19.74 -12.66
C VAL A 147 32.84 20.95 -13.12
N THR A 148 34.14 20.99 -12.82
CA THR A 148 35.01 22.10 -13.26
C THR A 148 35.15 22.20 -14.78
N GLY A 149 35.26 21.06 -15.49
CA GLY A 149 35.36 21.03 -16.95
C GLY A 149 34.08 21.50 -17.64
N SER A 150 32.92 21.12 -17.12
CA SER A 150 31.62 21.60 -17.60
C SER A 150 31.40 23.09 -17.32
N ILE A 151 31.84 23.60 -16.15
CA ILE A 151 31.77 25.02 -15.81
C ILE A 151 32.73 25.86 -16.68
N ALA A 152 33.95 25.38 -16.93
CA ALA A 152 34.94 26.05 -17.78
C ALA A 152 34.44 26.18 -19.23
N ALA A 153 33.78 25.15 -19.77
CA ALA A 153 33.18 25.18 -21.10
C ALA A 153 32.10 26.25 -21.27
N LEU A 154 31.35 26.52 -20.20
CA LEU A 154 30.31 27.57 -20.17
C LEU A 154 30.93 28.98 -20.14
N ARG A 155 32.15 29.14 -19.61
CA ARG A 155 32.88 30.42 -19.58
C ARG A 155 33.50 30.83 -20.92
N ILE A 156 33.87 29.86 -21.77
CA ILE A 156 34.73 30.10 -22.94
C ILE A 156 33.99 30.70 -24.15
N ARG A 157 32.64 30.69 -24.20
CA ARG A 157 31.93 31.33 -25.32
C ARG A 157 31.10 32.56 -25.01
N HIS A 158 30.46 32.73 -23.86
CA HIS A 158 29.76 33.97 -23.53
C HIS A 158 29.73 34.15 -22.00
N VAL A 159 30.46 35.12 -21.47
CA VAL A 159 30.37 35.52 -20.06
C VAL A 159 28.94 36.01 -19.79
N PRO A 160 28.14 35.34 -18.94
CA PRO A 160 26.89 35.93 -18.47
C PRO A 160 27.26 37.09 -17.54
N LYS A 161 26.82 38.31 -17.86
CA LYS A 161 27.18 39.54 -17.11
C LYS A 161 26.59 39.61 -15.69
N GLU A 162 25.96 38.55 -15.17
CA GLU A 162 25.28 38.57 -13.87
C GLU A 162 25.87 37.56 -12.86
N PRO A 163 26.48 38.03 -11.76
CA PRO A 163 27.22 37.19 -10.80
C PRO A 163 26.35 36.20 -10.00
N ILE A 164 25.04 36.45 -9.91
CA ILE A 164 24.09 35.62 -9.14
C ILE A 164 23.91 34.23 -9.77
N ILE A 165 23.98 34.13 -11.09
CA ILE A 165 23.81 32.86 -11.82
C ILE A 165 25.05 31.97 -11.64
N ALA A 166 26.24 32.57 -11.63
CA ALA A 166 27.49 31.87 -11.35
C ALA A 166 27.55 31.36 -9.90
N ALA A 167 27.06 32.16 -8.94
CA ALA A 167 26.96 31.77 -7.53
C ALA A 167 25.97 30.62 -7.30
N GLY A 168 24.81 30.63 -7.98
CA GLY A 168 23.81 29.58 -7.88
C GLY A 168 24.29 28.23 -8.42
N ALA A 169 25.00 28.22 -9.55
CA ALA A 169 25.60 27.00 -10.10
C ALA A 169 26.74 26.46 -9.21
N GLY A 170 27.56 27.35 -8.63
CA GLY A 170 28.61 26.97 -7.68
C GLY A 170 28.07 26.36 -6.40
N LEU A 171 26.97 26.90 -5.85
CA LEU A 171 26.34 26.40 -4.63
C LEU A 171 25.73 25.01 -4.83
N ILE A 172 25.09 24.76 -5.98
CA ILE A 172 24.53 23.44 -6.32
C ILE A 172 25.65 22.39 -6.47
N GLY A 173 26.78 22.77 -7.11
CA GLY A 173 27.96 21.90 -7.18
C GLY A 173 28.56 21.58 -5.80
N LEU A 174 28.57 22.56 -4.90
CA LEU A 174 29.10 22.39 -3.54
C LEU A 174 28.18 21.52 -2.66
N VAL A 175 26.86 21.64 -2.81
CA VAL A 175 25.87 20.79 -2.13
C VAL A 175 25.93 19.35 -2.65
N ALA A 176 26.13 19.15 -3.96
CA ALA A 176 26.33 17.81 -4.53
C ALA A 176 27.63 17.17 -4.02
N ALA A 177 28.73 17.93 -3.93
CA ALA A 177 30.00 17.47 -3.38
C ALA A 177 29.90 17.14 -1.87
N ALA A 178 29.20 17.96 -1.09
CA ALA A 178 28.94 17.71 0.33
C ALA A 178 28.05 16.46 0.53
N GLY A 179 27.03 16.27 -0.31
CA GLY A 179 26.22 15.04 -0.32
C GLY A 179 27.06 13.80 -0.63
N PHE A 180 28.04 13.91 -1.52
CA PHE A 180 28.98 12.83 -1.85
C PHE A 180 29.95 12.53 -0.70
N ALA A 181 30.46 13.54 0.00
CA ALA A 181 31.32 13.37 1.17
C ALA A 181 30.59 12.71 2.33
N VAL A 182 29.30 13.04 2.53
CA VAL A 182 28.45 12.40 3.55
C VAL A 182 28.13 10.95 3.16
N PHE A 183 27.82 10.67 1.89
CA PHE A 183 27.56 9.31 1.41
C PHE A 183 28.79 8.39 1.51
N GLY A 184 29.98 8.91 1.18
CA GLY A 184 31.25 8.19 1.35
C GLY A 184 31.58 7.94 2.82
N ALA A 185 31.40 8.92 3.69
CA ALA A 185 31.68 8.79 5.12
C ALA A 185 30.76 7.77 5.82
N THR A 186 29.51 7.61 5.39
CA THR A 186 28.56 6.68 6.03
C THR A 186 28.77 5.21 5.66
N ASN A 187 29.37 4.91 4.52
CA ASN A 187 29.64 3.52 4.09
C ASN A 187 31.02 2.99 4.56
N LEU A 188 31.89 3.86 5.08
CA LEU A 188 33.25 3.53 5.53
C LEU A 188 33.36 3.38 7.06
N LEU A 189 32.27 3.60 7.80
CA LEU A 189 32.23 3.35 9.24
C LEU A 189 31.83 1.90 9.47
N HIS A 190 32.81 1.02 9.71
CA HIS A 190 32.55 -0.28 10.33
C HIS A 190 31.77 -0.05 11.63
N VAL A 191 30.52 -0.51 11.66
CA VAL A 191 29.71 -0.53 12.87
C VAL A 191 30.35 -1.54 13.81
N THR A 192 30.71 -1.10 15.01
CA THR A 192 31.24 -1.96 16.08
C THR A 192 30.26 -3.12 16.35
N PRO A 193 30.76 -4.35 16.59
CA PRO A 193 29.90 -5.49 16.90
C PRO A 193 29.01 -5.21 18.10
N LEU A 194 27.79 -5.75 18.06
CA LEU A 194 26.81 -5.63 19.13
C LEU A 194 27.30 -6.39 20.36
N ASP A 195 27.53 -5.67 21.46
CA ASP A 195 27.95 -6.25 22.73
C ASP A 195 26.73 -6.37 23.65
N PHE A 196 26.25 -7.60 23.83
CA PHE A 196 25.22 -7.93 24.81
C PHE A 196 25.93 -8.43 26.08
N GLY A 197 25.65 -7.82 27.24
CA GLY A 197 26.28 -8.23 28.50
C GLY A 197 26.06 -9.71 28.82
N GLU A 198 27.00 -10.31 29.58
CA GLU A 198 26.90 -11.72 30.02
C GLU A 198 25.54 -12.01 30.67
N VAL A 199 24.77 -12.91 30.04
CA VAL A 199 23.40 -13.24 30.47
C VAL A 199 23.47 -14.33 31.54
N GLY A 200 22.85 -14.07 32.70
CA GLY A 200 22.56 -15.11 33.69
C GLY A 200 21.58 -16.13 33.10
N GLY A 201 22.08 -17.26 32.61
CA GLY A 201 21.31 -18.26 31.89
C GLY A 201 20.49 -19.19 32.79
N VAL A 202 19.43 -19.77 32.21
CA VAL A 202 18.76 -20.94 32.76
C VAL A 202 19.62 -22.18 32.46
N PRO A 203 19.94 -23.03 33.46
CA PRO A 203 20.69 -24.26 33.20
C PRO A 203 19.85 -25.27 32.42
N LEU A 204 20.49 -26.16 31.68
CA LEU A 204 19.81 -27.28 31.04
C LEU A 204 19.08 -28.12 32.12
N PRO A 205 17.78 -28.38 31.96
CA PRO A 205 17.03 -29.22 32.91
C PRO A 205 17.50 -30.67 32.86
N ALA A 206 17.36 -31.39 33.98
CA ALA A 206 17.68 -32.81 34.02
C ALA A 206 16.74 -33.59 33.07
N PRO A 207 17.21 -34.65 32.38
CA PRO A 207 16.37 -35.42 31.45
C PRO A 207 15.06 -35.96 32.04
N ALA A 208 15.02 -36.21 33.36
CA ALA A 208 13.82 -36.66 34.06
C ALA A 208 12.69 -35.62 34.06
N ASP A 209 13.04 -34.33 34.00
CA ASP A 209 12.15 -33.17 34.09
C ASP A 209 11.68 -32.67 32.72
N VAL A 210 12.21 -33.25 31.65
CA VAL A 210 11.92 -32.83 30.26
C VAL A 210 10.81 -33.69 29.66
N ASP A 211 9.80 -33.03 29.10
CA ASP A 211 8.70 -33.65 28.36
C ASP A 211 8.95 -33.60 26.85
N ALA A 212 9.54 -32.52 26.32
CA ALA A 212 9.99 -32.50 24.93
C ALA A 212 11.21 -31.60 24.71
N ALA A 213 12.10 -32.01 23.79
CA ALA A 213 13.16 -31.19 23.24
C ALA A 213 12.91 -30.95 21.74
N VAL A 214 12.72 -29.70 21.35
CA VAL A 214 12.39 -29.30 19.98
C VAL A 214 13.48 -28.38 19.43
N PHE A 215 14.24 -28.89 18.47
CA PHE A 215 15.26 -28.13 17.76
C PHE A 215 14.63 -27.34 16.60
N LEU A 216 15.11 -26.13 16.38
CA LEU A 216 14.66 -25.22 15.32
C LEU A 216 15.86 -24.94 14.42
N LEU A 217 15.79 -25.38 13.16
CA LEU A 217 16.86 -25.18 12.16
C LEU A 217 16.26 -24.57 10.89
N GLY A 218 16.64 -23.36 10.54
CA GLY A 218 16.27 -22.72 9.27
C GLY A 218 17.45 -22.57 8.33
N ASP A 219 17.17 -22.48 7.02
CA ASP A 219 18.11 -21.98 6.01
C ASP A 219 19.40 -22.80 5.91
N ALA A 220 19.28 -24.12 6.11
CA ALA A 220 20.37 -25.08 6.02
C ALA A 220 20.61 -25.58 4.58
N GLY A 221 19.92 -25.03 3.57
CA GLY A 221 19.89 -25.60 2.23
C GLY A 221 21.20 -25.57 1.41
N ALA A 222 22.28 -24.99 1.93
CA ALA A 222 23.63 -25.09 1.34
C ALA A 222 24.57 -25.98 2.16
N ALA A 223 24.14 -26.43 3.34
CA ALA A 223 24.93 -27.32 4.17
C ALA A 223 24.93 -28.73 3.56
N GLU A 224 26.11 -29.32 3.48
CA GLU A 224 26.31 -30.68 2.96
C GLU A 224 26.90 -31.56 4.07
N ALA A 225 26.38 -32.78 4.16
CA ALA A 225 26.90 -33.79 5.07
C ALA A 225 28.39 -34.02 4.77
N GLY A 226 29.21 -34.03 5.82
CA GLY A 226 30.64 -34.21 5.67
C GLY A 226 31.45 -32.91 5.52
N THR A 227 30.80 -31.75 5.41
CA THR A 227 31.49 -30.44 5.35
C THR A 227 30.90 -29.38 6.29
N SER A 228 29.74 -29.64 6.91
CA SER A 228 29.08 -28.71 7.85
C SER A 228 29.23 -29.15 9.32
N PRO A 229 30.13 -28.51 10.09
CA PRO A 229 30.22 -28.73 11.53
C PRO A 229 28.93 -28.43 12.30
N LEU A 230 28.11 -27.49 11.82
CA LEU A 230 26.82 -27.16 12.43
C LEU A 230 25.87 -28.37 12.41
N LEU A 231 25.75 -29.05 11.27
CA LEU A 231 24.90 -30.23 11.16
C LEU A 231 25.45 -31.38 12.03
N ASP A 232 26.77 -31.52 12.11
CA ASP A 232 27.39 -32.52 12.98
C ASP A 232 27.10 -32.24 14.47
N ALA A 233 27.21 -30.98 14.90
CA ALA A 233 26.90 -30.56 16.26
C ALA A 233 25.43 -30.76 16.62
N LEU A 234 24.51 -30.35 15.73
CA LEU A 234 23.08 -30.59 15.91
C LEU A 234 22.75 -32.09 15.94
N GLY A 235 23.36 -32.90 15.07
CA GLY A 235 23.16 -34.35 15.05
C GLY A 235 23.62 -35.00 16.36
N ALA A 236 24.76 -34.58 16.90
CA ALA A 236 25.24 -35.04 18.21
C ALA A 236 24.29 -34.65 19.35
N ASP A 237 23.73 -33.44 19.30
CA ASP A 237 22.72 -32.98 20.25
C ASP A 237 21.43 -33.79 20.17
N VAL A 238 20.93 -34.04 18.96
CA VAL A 238 19.75 -34.87 18.72
C VAL A 238 19.95 -36.29 19.26
N GLU A 239 21.10 -36.92 18.99
CA GLU A 239 21.43 -38.25 19.52
C GLU A 239 21.53 -38.24 21.05
N ARG A 240 22.19 -37.23 21.63
CA ARG A 240 22.34 -37.08 23.09
C ARG A 240 20.99 -36.96 23.78
N TRP A 241 20.09 -36.13 23.26
CA TRP A 241 18.74 -35.97 23.81
C TRP A 241 17.89 -37.23 23.58
N SER A 242 17.98 -37.87 22.42
CA SER A 242 17.26 -39.12 22.11
C SER A 242 17.67 -40.27 23.03
N ALA A 243 18.96 -40.36 23.38
CA ALA A 243 19.49 -41.36 24.30
C ALA A 243 19.11 -41.07 25.77
N GLY A 244 19.15 -39.80 26.17
CA GLY A 244 18.95 -39.37 27.56
C GLY A 244 17.49 -39.25 27.99
N LEU A 245 16.57 -38.96 27.06
CA LEU A 245 15.15 -38.82 27.37
C LEU A 245 14.43 -40.15 27.47
N ARG A 246 13.44 -40.18 28.37
CA ARG A 246 12.54 -41.32 28.53
C ARG A 246 11.60 -41.42 27.32
N ARG A 247 11.06 -42.62 27.08
CA ARG A 247 10.14 -42.90 25.95
C ARG A 247 8.81 -42.17 25.99
N ASP A 248 8.43 -41.66 27.16
CA ASP A 248 7.24 -40.82 27.33
C ASP A 248 7.49 -39.35 26.97
N SER A 249 8.74 -38.95 26.73
CA SER A 249 9.16 -37.64 26.25
C SER A 249 9.41 -37.63 24.74
N ALA A 250 9.42 -36.46 24.11
CA ALA A 250 9.62 -36.33 22.66
C ALA A 250 10.93 -35.61 22.30
N VAL A 251 11.53 -36.01 21.17
CA VAL A 251 12.61 -35.26 20.52
C VAL A 251 12.20 -34.97 19.08
N ALA A 252 12.31 -33.72 18.66
CA ALA A 252 11.95 -33.30 17.32
C ALA A 252 12.90 -32.24 16.76
N VAL A 253 13.15 -32.29 15.46
CA VAL A 253 13.82 -31.25 14.69
C VAL A 253 12.79 -30.63 13.75
N VAL A 254 12.62 -29.32 13.85
CA VAL A 254 11.73 -28.52 13.01
C VAL A 254 12.57 -27.70 12.07
N TYR A 255 12.45 -28.00 10.78
CA TYR A 255 13.16 -27.31 9.71
C TYR A 255 12.31 -26.13 9.24
N LEU A 256 12.77 -24.91 9.52
CA LEU A 256 12.02 -23.66 9.32
C LEU A 256 12.07 -23.15 7.87
N GLY A 257 12.12 -24.04 6.88
CA GLY A 257 12.17 -23.70 5.45
C GLY A 257 13.56 -23.38 4.92
N ASP A 258 13.62 -23.22 3.60
CA ASP A 258 14.83 -23.12 2.79
C ASP A 258 15.72 -24.36 2.94
N ILE A 259 15.08 -25.50 2.69
CA ILE A 259 15.65 -26.84 2.87
C ILE A 259 16.70 -27.15 1.81
N VAL A 260 16.51 -26.69 0.57
CA VAL A 260 17.47 -26.91 -0.53
C VAL A 260 17.70 -25.64 -1.35
N TYR A 261 18.95 -25.14 -1.34
CA TYR A 261 19.36 -24.01 -2.18
C TYR A 261 19.87 -24.47 -3.56
N PRO A 262 19.74 -23.62 -4.61
CA PRO A 262 19.11 -22.30 -4.61
C PRO A 262 17.63 -22.31 -5.01
N VAL A 263 17.05 -23.44 -5.42
CA VAL A 263 15.69 -23.46 -6.01
C VAL A 263 14.88 -24.71 -5.62
N GLY A 264 15.17 -25.28 -4.45
CA GLY A 264 14.45 -26.43 -3.93
C GLY A 264 14.79 -27.71 -4.69
N VAL A 265 13.97 -28.74 -4.47
CA VAL A 265 14.16 -30.05 -5.10
C VAL A 265 13.67 -30.03 -6.55
N ARG A 266 14.60 -30.21 -7.49
CA ARG A 266 14.26 -30.25 -8.92
C ARG A 266 13.62 -31.57 -9.34
N ASP A 267 13.21 -31.66 -10.60
CA ASP A 267 12.64 -32.88 -11.17
C ASP A 267 13.73 -33.95 -11.31
N ARG A 268 13.35 -35.23 -11.26
CA ARG A 268 14.30 -36.38 -11.22
C ARG A 268 15.25 -36.44 -12.43
N ASP A 269 14.81 -35.92 -13.57
CA ASP A 269 15.57 -35.86 -14.82
C ASP A 269 16.51 -34.64 -14.91
N HIS A 270 16.44 -33.71 -13.96
CA HIS A 270 17.30 -32.54 -13.94
C HIS A 270 18.74 -32.91 -13.52
N PRO A 271 19.81 -32.45 -14.21
CA PRO A 271 21.19 -32.87 -13.94
C PRO A 271 21.67 -32.69 -12.49
N ALA A 272 21.13 -31.69 -11.80
CA ALA A 272 21.50 -31.38 -10.42
C ALA A 272 20.48 -31.85 -9.36
N PHE A 273 19.52 -32.69 -9.74
CA PHE A 273 18.64 -33.40 -8.80
C PHE A 273 19.44 -34.20 -7.75
N VAL A 274 20.57 -34.78 -8.15
CA VAL A 274 21.44 -35.55 -7.25
C VAL A 274 21.97 -34.65 -6.13
N VAL A 275 22.45 -33.45 -6.46
CA VAL A 275 22.94 -32.49 -5.47
C VAL A 275 21.81 -32.01 -4.56
N ASP A 276 20.63 -31.71 -5.13
CA ASP A 276 19.45 -31.33 -4.35
C ASP A 276 19.08 -32.41 -3.32
N SER A 277 19.11 -33.68 -3.74
CA SER A 277 18.79 -34.83 -2.91
C SER A 277 19.84 -35.05 -1.81
N THR A 278 21.13 -34.85 -2.09
CA THR A 278 22.20 -34.93 -1.09
C THR A 278 22.04 -33.87 0.00
N ARG A 279 21.68 -32.64 -0.36
CA ARG A 279 21.44 -31.55 0.59
C ARG A 279 20.22 -31.80 1.48
N LEU A 280 19.12 -32.28 0.89
CA LEU A 280 17.96 -32.72 1.67
C LEU A 280 18.34 -33.88 2.60
N ARG A 281 19.10 -34.87 2.10
CA ARG A 281 19.49 -36.03 2.88
C ARG A 281 20.36 -35.66 4.08
N SER A 282 21.25 -34.68 3.91
CA SER A 282 22.12 -34.16 4.98
C SER A 282 21.33 -33.65 6.21
N GLN A 283 20.09 -33.19 5.99
CA GLN A 283 19.18 -32.79 7.06
C GLN A 283 18.34 -33.96 7.56
N VAL A 284 17.79 -34.80 6.67
CA VAL A 284 17.06 -36.03 7.06
C VAL A 284 17.90 -36.93 7.97
N ASP A 285 19.21 -37.02 7.73
CA ASP A 285 20.11 -37.88 8.51
C ASP A 285 20.25 -37.44 9.98
N LEU A 286 19.93 -36.19 10.33
CA LEU A 286 19.93 -35.71 11.72
C LEU A 286 18.95 -36.49 12.61
N VAL A 287 17.90 -37.08 12.03
CA VAL A 287 16.92 -37.91 12.75
C VAL A 287 17.01 -39.39 12.36
N ALA A 288 18.07 -39.77 11.64
CA ALA A 288 18.34 -41.14 11.19
C ALA A 288 19.44 -41.85 12.00
N GLY A 289 20.01 -41.18 13.00
CA GLY A 289 21.00 -41.78 13.89
C GLY A 289 20.41 -42.90 14.77
N PRO A 290 21.27 -43.76 15.37
CA PRO A 290 20.82 -44.96 16.06
C PRO A 290 19.93 -44.66 17.27
N GLU A 291 20.27 -43.67 18.10
CA GLU A 291 19.45 -43.31 19.25
C GLU A 291 18.22 -42.51 18.80
N ALA A 292 18.30 -41.68 17.76
CA ALA A 292 17.16 -41.00 17.17
C ALA A 292 16.11 -41.97 16.61
N LEU A 293 16.52 -42.95 15.79
CA LEU A 293 15.64 -44.00 15.27
C LEU A 293 15.04 -44.81 16.39
N LYS A 294 15.87 -45.22 17.35
CA LYS A 294 15.41 -45.95 18.53
C LYS A 294 14.37 -45.14 19.26
N HIS A 295 14.62 -43.85 19.55
CA HIS A 295 13.73 -42.95 20.30
C HIS A 295 12.44 -42.57 19.56
N ASN A 296 12.35 -42.82 18.25
CA ASN A 296 11.33 -42.30 17.35
C ASN A 296 11.38 -40.77 17.21
N THR A 297 12.59 -40.22 17.11
CA THR A 297 12.84 -38.80 16.88
C THR A 297 12.32 -38.36 15.53
N VAL A 298 11.79 -37.14 15.48
CA VAL A 298 10.94 -36.63 14.41
C VAL A 298 11.62 -35.50 13.64
N GLY A 299 11.51 -35.51 12.30
CA GLY A 299 11.85 -34.36 11.45
C GLY A 299 10.63 -33.72 10.79
N LEU A 300 10.36 -32.45 11.10
CA LEU A 300 9.23 -31.66 10.58
C LEU A 300 9.72 -30.60 9.59
N PHE A 301 9.44 -30.75 8.30
CA PHE A 301 9.94 -29.84 7.27
C PHE A 301 8.87 -28.82 6.87
N LEU A 302 9.10 -27.54 7.15
CA LEU A 302 8.35 -26.42 6.57
C LEU A 302 9.01 -25.97 5.27
N THR A 303 8.24 -25.30 4.42
CA THR A 303 8.69 -24.75 3.15
C THR A 303 9.07 -23.27 3.26
N GLY A 304 10.20 -22.91 2.67
CA GLY A 304 10.64 -21.53 2.44
C GLY A 304 10.56 -21.13 0.97
N ASN A 305 10.92 -19.89 0.64
CA ASN A 305 10.81 -19.39 -0.73
C ASN A 305 11.70 -20.15 -1.72
N HIS A 306 12.85 -20.66 -1.27
CA HIS A 306 13.71 -21.48 -2.11
C HIS A 306 13.12 -22.86 -2.38
N ASP A 307 12.35 -23.44 -1.44
CA ASP A 307 11.68 -24.74 -1.64
C ASP A 307 10.54 -24.66 -2.67
N TRP A 308 9.97 -23.47 -2.85
CA TRP A 308 9.06 -23.15 -3.95
C TRP A 308 9.81 -22.79 -5.25
N GLY A 309 11.13 -22.91 -5.27
CA GLY A 309 11.99 -22.60 -6.43
C GLY A 309 12.08 -21.11 -6.77
N ASN A 310 11.76 -20.22 -5.83
CA ASN A 310 11.54 -18.80 -6.09
C ASN A 310 10.53 -18.54 -7.23
N ALA A 311 9.62 -19.48 -7.45
CA ALA A 311 8.62 -19.45 -8.51
C ALA A 311 7.20 -19.25 -7.93
N VAL A 312 6.29 -18.75 -8.76
CA VAL A 312 4.89 -18.53 -8.39
C VAL A 312 3.97 -19.60 -8.98
N GLY A 313 2.84 -19.85 -8.33
CA GLY A 313 1.79 -20.72 -8.86
C GLY A 313 2.21 -22.19 -8.95
N ASP A 314 1.77 -22.87 -10.01
CA ASP A 314 1.92 -24.34 -10.16
C ASP A 314 3.37 -24.80 -10.22
N VAL A 315 4.28 -23.95 -10.73
CA VAL A 315 5.71 -24.28 -10.82
C VAL A 315 6.31 -24.44 -9.43
N GLY A 316 6.00 -23.52 -8.51
CA GLY A 316 6.48 -23.60 -7.14
C GLY A 316 5.81 -24.73 -6.36
N ILE A 317 4.51 -24.96 -6.56
CA ILE A 317 3.82 -26.13 -5.98
C ILE A 317 4.45 -27.45 -6.44
N LYS A 318 4.88 -27.55 -7.70
CA LYS A 318 5.59 -28.73 -8.21
C LYS A 318 6.90 -28.97 -7.45
N ARG A 319 7.67 -27.91 -7.16
CA ARG A 319 8.90 -28.02 -6.34
C ARG A 319 8.62 -28.54 -4.94
N VAL A 320 7.59 -28.00 -4.29
CA VAL A 320 7.16 -28.47 -2.96
C VAL A 320 6.69 -29.93 -3.00
N ARG A 321 6.01 -30.37 -4.07
CA ARG A 321 5.64 -31.78 -4.27
C ARG A 321 6.87 -32.67 -4.41
N ASN A 322 7.88 -32.25 -5.19
CA ASN A 322 9.12 -33.02 -5.31
C ASN A 322 9.82 -33.19 -3.95
N LEU A 323 9.84 -32.14 -3.12
CA LEU A 323 10.35 -32.22 -1.75
C LEU A 323 9.52 -33.21 -0.90
N GLN A 324 8.20 -33.12 -0.94
CA GLN A 324 7.32 -34.04 -0.21
C GLN A 324 7.56 -35.51 -0.63
N GLU A 325 7.68 -35.78 -1.93
CA GLU A 325 7.95 -37.12 -2.45
C GLU A 325 9.28 -37.67 -1.94
N GLN A 326 10.34 -36.85 -1.89
CA GLN A 326 11.62 -37.29 -1.34
C GLN A 326 11.56 -37.56 0.17
N LEU A 327 10.83 -36.75 0.93
CA LEU A 327 10.64 -36.99 2.36
C LEU A 327 9.84 -38.28 2.61
N LEU A 328 8.82 -38.56 1.79
CA LEU A 328 8.07 -39.82 1.85
C LEU A 328 8.98 -41.02 1.52
N ALA A 329 9.80 -40.92 0.48
CA ALA A 329 10.76 -41.97 0.12
C ALA A 329 11.83 -42.16 1.21
N ALA A 330 12.31 -41.09 1.83
CA ALA A 330 13.23 -41.18 2.95
C ALA A 330 12.60 -41.91 4.15
N ARG A 331 11.31 -41.66 4.42
CA ARG A 331 10.59 -42.32 5.51
C ARG A 331 10.46 -43.83 5.31
N GLU A 332 10.41 -44.32 4.07
CA GLU A 332 10.44 -45.76 3.77
C GLU A 332 11.76 -46.43 4.18
N THR A 333 12.82 -45.65 4.39
CA THR A 333 14.14 -46.15 4.81
C THR A 333 14.36 -46.11 6.33
N GLY A 334 13.36 -45.69 7.12
CA GLY A 334 13.38 -45.72 8.59
C GLY A 334 13.10 -44.38 9.30
N PRO A 335 13.73 -43.25 8.92
CA PRO A 335 13.58 -41.96 9.60
C PRO A 335 12.14 -41.44 9.61
N LEU A 336 11.73 -40.80 10.72
CA LEU A 336 10.38 -40.26 10.88
C LEU A 336 10.31 -38.81 10.43
N VAL A 337 10.22 -38.62 9.11
CA VAL A 337 10.19 -37.28 8.50
C VAL A 337 8.88 -37.02 7.75
N ALA A 338 8.41 -35.78 7.77
CA ALA A 338 7.33 -35.34 6.86
C ALA A 338 7.41 -33.85 6.53
N LEU A 339 6.80 -33.50 5.39
CA LEU A 339 6.50 -32.12 5.03
C LEU A 339 5.28 -31.65 5.84
N ILE A 340 5.36 -30.46 6.43
CA ILE A 340 4.27 -29.86 7.19
C ILE A 340 4.21 -28.34 6.93
N PRO A 341 3.07 -27.79 6.45
CA PRO A 341 1.92 -28.49 5.89
C PRO A 341 2.24 -29.31 4.61
N ASN A 342 1.30 -30.17 4.18
CA ASN A 342 1.45 -30.91 2.91
C ASN A 342 1.48 -29.96 1.70
N ALA A 343 2.10 -30.40 0.60
CA ALA A 343 2.21 -29.63 -0.63
C ALA A 343 0.84 -29.16 -1.14
N GLY A 344 0.66 -27.84 -1.23
CA GLY A 344 -0.58 -27.20 -1.68
C GLY A 344 -1.58 -26.84 -0.59
N ASP A 345 -1.38 -27.29 0.65
CA ASP A 345 -2.15 -26.82 1.81
C ASP A 345 -1.33 -25.75 2.56
N PRO A 346 -1.85 -24.53 2.78
CA PRO A 346 -1.14 -23.53 3.58
C PRO A 346 -1.15 -23.79 5.11
N GLY A 347 -1.84 -24.84 5.57
CA GLY A 347 -2.19 -25.02 6.98
C GLY A 347 -3.45 -24.20 7.32
N PRO A 348 -3.70 -23.85 8.59
CA PRO A 348 -2.91 -24.20 9.77
C PRO A 348 -2.96 -25.71 10.05
N ILE A 349 -1.82 -26.32 10.35
CA ILE A 349 -1.76 -27.67 10.90
C ILE A 349 -1.49 -27.55 12.40
N VAL A 350 -2.39 -28.13 13.20
CA VAL A 350 -2.32 -28.10 14.67
C VAL A 350 -1.66 -29.36 15.20
N ARG A 351 -0.76 -29.20 16.17
CA ARG A 351 -0.16 -30.28 16.96
C ARG A 351 -0.12 -29.88 18.43
N ASP A 352 -0.82 -30.63 19.27
CA ASP A 352 -0.81 -30.40 20.71
C ASP A 352 0.32 -31.20 21.36
N LEU A 353 1.29 -30.50 21.92
CA LEU A 353 2.25 -31.07 22.85
C LEU A 353 1.55 -31.13 24.22
N ARG A 354 0.99 -32.29 24.53
CA ARG A 354 0.28 -32.57 25.79
C ARG A 354 -0.89 -31.60 26.09
N ARG A 355 -0.94 -31.12 27.33
CA ARG A 355 -2.00 -30.33 27.95
C ARG A 355 -1.64 -28.86 28.05
N ASN A 356 -0.39 -28.48 27.75
CA ASN A 356 0.16 -27.16 28.03
C ASN A 356 0.47 -26.35 26.78
N VAL A 357 0.83 -26.97 25.64
CA VAL A 357 1.23 -26.23 24.43
C VAL A 357 0.55 -26.76 23.17
N ARG A 358 0.07 -25.83 22.36
CA ARG A 358 -0.40 -26.05 20.99
C ARG A 358 0.59 -25.44 20.01
N VAL A 359 1.12 -26.24 19.10
CA VAL A 359 1.98 -25.80 18.01
C VAL A 359 1.15 -25.73 16.72
N ILE A 360 1.24 -24.61 16.01
CA ILE A 360 0.52 -24.36 14.76
C ILE A 360 1.52 -24.09 13.65
N PHE A 361 1.51 -24.92 12.60
CA PHE A 361 2.37 -24.81 11.44
C PHE A 361 1.64 -24.13 10.29
N ILE A 362 2.28 -23.14 9.66
CA ILE A 362 1.73 -22.39 8.53
C ILE A 362 2.77 -22.22 7.41
N ASP A 363 2.36 -22.38 6.16
CA ASP A 363 3.21 -22.06 5.00
C ASP A 363 3.05 -20.57 4.67
N THR A 364 3.98 -19.77 5.18
CA THR A 364 4.00 -18.32 4.91
C THR A 364 4.27 -17.96 3.46
N HIS A 365 5.05 -18.76 2.72
CA HIS A 365 5.36 -18.46 1.33
C HIS A 365 4.12 -18.59 0.44
N TRP A 366 3.20 -19.50 0.78
CA TRP A 366 1.89 -19.60 0.12
C TRP A 366 1.10 -18.28 0.14
N PHE A 367 1.20 -17.48 1.21
CA PHE A 367 0.53 -16.15 1.34
C PHE A 367 1.23 -15.04 0.57
N LEU A 368 2.53 -15.19 0.32
CA LEU A 368 3.31 -14.21 -0.42
C LEU A 368 3.10 -14.36 -1.94
N GLN A 369 2.30 -15.33 -2.38
CA GLN A 369 1.87 -15.50 -3.76
C GLN A 369 0.51 -14.87 -4.03
N GLU A 370 0.18 -14.66 -5.31
CA GLU A 370 -1.16 -14.21 -5.69
C GLU A 370 -2.23 -15.25 -5.32
N ARG A 371 -3.19 -14.83 -4.49
CA ARG A 371 -4.31 -15.63 -3.99
C ARG A 371 -5.57 -14.74 -3.92
N SER A 372 -6.74 -15.35 -4.09
CA SER A 372 -8.00 -14.64 -3.91
C SER A 372 -8.25 -14.32 -2.43
N GLU A 373 -8.94 -13.22 -2.15
CA GLU A 373 -9.29 -12.84 -0.78
C GLU A 373 -10.11 -13.91 -0.06
N ALA A 374 -10.98 -14.64 -0.78
CA ALA A 374 -11.76 -15.74 -0.22
C ALA A 374 -10.88 -16.86 0.35
N MET A 375 -9.78 -17.21 -0.33
CA MET A 375 -8.84 -18.22 0.17
C MET A 375 -8.09 -17.73 1.41
N HIS A 376 -7.73 -16.44 1.45
CA HIS A 376 -7.15 -15.84 2.64
C HIS A 376 -8.13 -15.85 3.81
N ASP A 377 -9.37 -15.42 3.62
CA ASP A 377 -10.37 -15.34 4.68
C ASP A 377 -10.71 -16.74 5.23
N GLN A 378 -10.78 -17.75 4.37
CA GLN A 378 -10.95 -19.14 4.79
C GLN A 378 -9.78 -19.62 5.66
N PHE A 379 -8.53 -19.35 5.25
CA PHE A 379 -7.36 -19.70 6.04
C PHE A 379 -7.36 -19.01 7.40
N PHE A 380 -7.55 -17.68 7.45
CA PHE A 380 -7.50 -16.94 8.71
C PHE A 380 -8.68 -17.29 9.62
N GLY A 381 -9.82 -17.70 9.07
CA GLY A 381 -10.90 -18.33 9.83
C GLY A 381 -10.46 -19.64 10.49
N ARG A 382 -9.80 -20.54 9.74
CA ARG A 382 -9.23 -21.78 10.28
C ARG A 382 -8.14 -21.52 11.32
N LEU A 383 -7.25 -20.55 11.09
CA LEU A 383 -6.19 -20.17 12.02
C LEU A 383 -6.75 -19.64 13.33
N ARG A 384 -7.77 -18.78 13.25
CA ARG A 384 -8.47 -18.32 14.44
C ARG A 384 -9.07 -19.49 15.22
N ASN A 385 -9.78 -20.39 14.55
CA ASN A 385 -10.35 -21.58 15.20
C ASN A 385 -9.26 -22.48 15.83
N ALA A 386 -8.10 -22.59 15.20
CA ALA A 386 -6.96 -23.34 15.73
C ALA A 386 -6.40 -22.72 17.03
N ILE A 387 -6.28 -21.39 17.06
CA ILE A 387 -5.83 -20.63 18.24
C ILE A 387 -6.88 -20.67 19.36
N ASP A 388 -8.15 -20.39 19.04
CA ASP A 388 -9.26 -20.42 20.01
C ASP A 388 -9.44 -21.83 20.60
N GLY A 389 -9.25 -22.85 19.75
CA GLY A 389 -9.29 -24.25 20.14
C GLY A 389 -8.15 -24.69 21.08
N ALA A 390 -7.11 -23.87 21.29
CA ALA A 390 -6.03 -24.18 22.23
C ALA A 390 -6.54 -24.29 23.68
N ARG A 391 -7.69 -23.66 23.98
CA ARG A 391 -8.30 -23.61 25.32
C ARG A 391 -7.31 -23.11 26.36
N ASP A 392 -6.87 -23.89 27.33
CA ASP A 392 -5.94 -23.41 28.34
C ASP A 392 -4.47 -23.48 27.88
N ARG A 393 -4.18 -24.15 26.76
CA ARG A 393 -2.81 -24.27 26.22
C ARG A 393 -2.24 -22.95 25.74
N GLU A 394 -0.94 -22.81 25.89
CA GLU A 394 -0.14 -21.80 25.23
C GLU A 394 0.02 -22.10 23.75
N VAL A 395 0.14 -21.06 22.92
CA VAL A 395 0.21 -21.22 21.46
C VAL A 395 1.60 -20.88 20.96
N ILE A 396 2.18 -21.78 20.17
CA ILE A 396 3.40 -21.56 19.40
C ILE A 396 3.04 -21.61 17.92
N ILE A 397 3.48 -20.61 17.16
CA ILE A 397 3.32 -20.58 15.71
C ILE A 397 4.68 -20.80 15.06
N VAL A 398 4.71 -21.69 14.08
CA VAL A 398 5.91 -22.05 13.33
C VAL A 398 5.68 -21.74 11.86
N ALA A 399 6.60 -20.98 11.28
CA ALA A 399 6.56 -20.49 9.92
C ALA A 399 7.98 -20.42 9.34
N HIS A 400 8.12 -20.22 8.03
CA HIS A 400 9.42 -19.87 7.45
C HIS A 400 9.74 -18.39 7.63
N HIS A 401 8.84 -17.50 7.21
CA HIS A 401 9.07 -16.07 7.29
C HIS A 401 8.86 -15.53 8.73
N PRO A 402 9.85 -14.83 9.33
CA PRO A 402 9.84 -14.43 10.74
C PRO A 402 8.95 -13.22 11.02
N TYR A 403 8.09 -13.27 12.03
CA TYR A 403 7.15 -12.18 12.34
C TYR A 403 7.81 -10.82 12.63
N PHE A 404 9.00 -10.82 13.24
CA PHE A 404 9.91 -9.68 13.36
C PHE A 404 11.36 -10.12 13.11
N SER A 405 12.18 -9.23 12.56
CA SER A 405 13.62 -9.45 12.39
C SER A 405 14.41 -8.13 12.46
N ALA A 406 15.63 -8.24 12.99
CA ALA A 406 16.68 -7.22 13.06
C ALA A 406 17.82 -7.45 12.05
N GLY A 407 17.69 -8.43 11.15
CA GLY A 407 18.63 -8.71 10.07
C GLY A 407 18.29 -7.95 8.77
N PRO A 408 19.01 -8.20 7.66
CA PRO A 408 18.86 -7.45 6.41
C PRO A 408 17.52 -7.64 5.70
N HIS A 409 16.78 -8.69 6.06
CA HIS A 409 15.42 -8.94 5.61
C HIS A 409 14.38 -8.33 6.58
N GLY A 410 14.82 -7.86 7.75
CA GLY A 410 14.11 -7.04 8.73
C GLY A 410 14.27 -5.53 8.54
N ALA A 411 13.41 -4.75 9.20
CA ALA A 411 13.29 -3.30 9.01
C ALA A 411 14.39 -2.45 9.67
N VAL A 412 15.44 -3.07 10.22
CA VAL A 412 16.45 -2.38 11.03
C VAL A 412 17.85 -2.73 10.54
N VAL A 413 18.37 -1.92 9.61
CA VAL A 413 19.80 -1.89 9.23
C VAL A 413 20.27 -0.42 9.25
N PRO A 414 21.45 -0.09 9.80
CA PRO A 414 22.01 1.26 9.71
C PRO A 414 22.18 1.65 8.23
N GLY A 415 21.63 2.79 7.83
CA GLY A 415 21.52 3.19 6.41
C GLY A 415 20.15 2.95 5.76
N TYR A 416 19.23 2.26 6.45
CA TYR A 416 17.83 2.14 6.03
C TYR A 416 17.13 3.52 5.92
N TYR A 417 17.64 4.54 6.61
CA TYR A 417 17.18 5.93 6.54
C TYR A 417 17.97 6.83 5.58
N SER A 418 18.98 6.32 4.88
CA SER A 418 19.85 7.13 3.99
C SER A 418 19.45 7.10 2.50
N GLY A 419 18.40 6.37 2.11
CA GLY A 419 17.80 6.47 0.77
C GLY A 419 18.58 5.81 -0.37
N GLY A 420 19.43 4.81 -0.08
CA GLY A 420 20.23 4.08 -1.08
C GLY A 420 19.45 3.15 -2.02
N LEU A 421 20.14 2.59 -3.03
CA LEU A 421 19.54 1.73 -4.06
C LEU A 421 18.97 0.41 -3.50
N ASP A 422 19.63 -0.21 -2.52
CA ASP A 422 19.13 -1.41 -1.83
C ASP A 422 17.82 -1.15 -1.08
N TYR A 423 17.66 0.04 -0.50
CA TYR A 423 16.41 0.46 0.14
C TYR A 423 15.27 0.62 -0.88
N ILE A 424 15.59 1.04 -2.10
CA ILE A 424 14.62 1.18 -3.19
C ILE A 424 14.23 -0.21 -3.73
N LEU A 425 15.18 -1.11 -3.98
CA LEU A 425 14.94 -2.46 -4.50
C LEU A 425 14.14 -3.35 -3.54
N LYS A 426 14.42 -3.27 -2.24
CA LYS A 426 13.68 -4.00 -1.20
C LYS A 426 12.25 -3.46 -0.99
N ARG A 427 12.02 -2.15 -1.20
CA ARG A 427 10.72 -1.48 -0.95
C ARG A 427 9.79 -1.45 -2.17
N THR A 428 10.28 -1.75 -3.37
CA THR A 428 9.49 -1.88 -4.61
C THR A 428 8.83 -3.25 -4.77
N GLY A 429 9.14 -4.21 -3.89
CA GLY A 429 8.63 -5.59 -3.95
C GLY A 429 9.35 -6.46 -4.98
N ALA A 430 10.52 -6.04 -5.47
CA ALA A 430 11.38 -6.91 -6.30
C ALA A 430 11.91 -8.12 -5.50
N LEU A 431 11.96 -7.98 -4.17
CA LEU A 431 12.23 -9.04 -3.21
C LEU A 431 10.96 -9.23 -2.38
N VAL A 432 10.02 -10.04 -2.88
CA VAL A 432 8.68 -10.27 -2.30
C VAL A 432 8.74 -10.82 -0.85
N GLN A 433 9.90 -11.33 -0.44
CA GLN A 433 10.11 -12.10 0.80
C GLN A 433 10.59 -11.26 2.00
N ASP A 434 10.92 -9.99 1.82
CA ASP A 434 11.35 -9.12 2.93
C ASP A 434 10.16 -8.63 3.78
N LEU A 435 10.37 -8.42 5.08
CA LEU A 435 9.33 -7.99 6.05
C LEU A 435 8.59 -6.70 5.66
N ASN A 436 9.18 -5.89 4.78
CA ASN A 436 8.65 -4.61 4.31
C ASN A 436 7.91 -4.70 2.96
N SER A 437 7.72 -5.90 2.41
CA SER A 437 6.96 -6.11 1.17
C SER A 437 5.46 -5.93 1.42
N PRO A 438 4.66 -5.38 0.48
CA PRO A 438 3.22 -5.20 0.69
C PRO A 438 2.45 -6.49 0.94
N ALA A 439 2.89 -7.62 0.37
CA ALA A 439 2.28 -8.93 0.60
C ALA A 439 2.59 -9.42 2.02
N TYR A 440 3.84 -9.24 2.47
CA TYR A 440 4.28 -9.60 3.81
C TYR A 440 3.58 -8.74 4.87
N GLU A 441 3.53 -7.42 4.71
CA GLU A 441 2.78 -6.52 5.60
C GLU A 441 1.28 -6.87 5.65
N GLY A 442 0.71 -7.31 4.53
CA GLY A 442 -0.65 -7.86 4.47
C GLY A 442 -0.82 -9.11 5.33
N LEU A 443 0.11 -10.07 5.22
CA LEU A 443 0.16 -11.29 6.04
C LEU A 443 0.28 -10.94 7.53
N LEU A 444 1.25 -10.11 7.92
CA LEU A 444 1.42 -9.68 9.32
C LEU A 444 0.19 -8.95 9.85
N GLY A 445 -0.42 -8.08 9.04
CA GLY A 445 -1.66 -7.40 9.39
C GLY A 445 -2.80 -8.37 9.68
N LYS A 446 -2.97 -9.42 8.85
CA LYS A 446 -4.00 -10.45 9.08
C LYS A 446 -3.66 -11.37 10.26
N LEU A 447 -2.39 -11.70 10.49
CA LEU A 447 -1.94 -12.44 11.69
C LEU A 447 -2.23 -11.66 12.97
N ARG A 448 -1.89 -10.37 13.03
CA ARG A 448 -2.23 -9.47 14.14
C ARG A 448 -3.72 -9.46 14.44
N LEU A 449 -4.55 -9.40 13.40
CA LEU A 449 -6.01 -9.46 13.54
C LEU A 449 -6.48 -10.82 14.07
N ALA A 450 -5.86 -11.92 13.65
CA ALA A 450 -6.19 -13.25 14.17
C ALA A 450 -5.81 -13.39 15.66
N PHE A 451 -4.62 -12.92 16.07
CA PHE A 451 -4.16 -12.99 17.46
C PHE A 451 -4.96 -12.06 18.38
N ALA A 452 -5.31 -10.87 17.89
CA ALA A 452 -6.19 -9.96 18.63
C ALA A 452 -7.61 -10.52 18.76
N ALA A 453 -8.13 -11.22 17.75
CA ALA A 453 -9.47 -11.79 17.76
C ALA A 453 -9.61 -13.03 18.67
N SER A 454 -8.51 -13.71 19.00
CA SER A 454 -8.47 -14.81 19.97
C SER A 454 -8.20 -14.35 21.40
N GLU A 455 -7.88 -13.06 21.60
CA GLU A 455 -7.43 -12.48 22.88
C GLU A 455 -6.22 -13.22 23.50
N ARG A 456 -5.48 -13.95 22.66
CA ARG A 456 -4.42 -14.88 23.07
C ARG A 456 -3.22 -14.69 22.16
N PRO A 457 -2.29 -13.77 22.50
CA PRO A 457 -1.05 -13.66 21.78
C PRO A 457 -0.27 -14.98 21.88
N PRO A 458 0.31 -15.48 20.78
CA PRO A 458 1.19 -16.65 20.83
C PRO A 458 2.32 -16.43 21.85
N LEU A 459 2.70 -17.47 22.58
CA LEU A 459 3.90 -17.48 23.41
C LEU A 459 5.15 -17.32 22.52
N VAL A 460 5.23 -18.09 21.43
CA VAL A 460 6.34 -18.04 20.47
C VAL A 460 5.81 -17.93 19.05
N TYR A 461 6.44 -17.09 18.24
CA TYR A 461 6.44 -17.20 16.78
C TYR A 461 7.86 -17.50 16.31
N ALA A 462 8.09 -18.65 15.66
CA ALA A 462 9.40 -19.08 15.18
C ALA A 462 9.49 -19.03 13.65
N GLY A 463 10.59 -18.46 13.14
CA GLY A 463 10.90 -18.35 11.71
C GLY A 463 12.39 -18.51 11.40
N GLY A 464 12.71 -18.74 10.12
CA GLY A 464 14.05 -18.70 9.54
C GLY A 464 14.18 -17.45 8.66
N HIS A 465 14.48 -17.65 7.37
CA HIS A 465 14.56 -16.68 6.27
C HIS A 465 15.64 -15.60 6.40
N ASP A 466 15.73 -14.96 7.56
CA ASP A 466 16.83 -14.05 7.87
C ASP A 466 18.01 -14.87 8.41
N HIS A 467 19.19 -14.71 7.81
CA HIS A 467 20.34 -15.57 8.04
C HIS A 467 21.06 -15.28 9.38
N SER A 468 20.37 -15.34 10.50
CA SER A 468 20.90 -14.99 11.83
C SER A 468 20.15 -15.70 12.94
N LEU A 469 20.67 -15.59 14.17
CA LEU A 469 20.01 -16.06 15.37
C LEU A 469 19.50 -14.85 16.16
N GLN A 470 18.19 -14.78 16.42
CA GLN A 470 17.60 -13.63 17.11
C GLN A 470 16.48 -14.02 18.06
N VAL A 471 16.49 -13.40 19.24
CA VAL A 471 15.41 -13.47 20.22
C VAL A 471 14.83 -12.06 20.35
N LEU A 472 13.60 -11.88 19.90
CA LEU A 472 12.88 -10.60 19.99
C LEU A 472 11.60 -10.73 20.82
N THR A 473 11.11 -9.61 21.33
CA THR A 473 9.85 -9.50 22.08
C THR A 473 8.83 -8.65 21.33
N GLY A 474 7.55 -8.97 21.50
CA GLY A 474 6.45 -8.22 20.90
C GLY A 474 6.36 -6.78 21.42
N ALA A 475 6.04 -5.82 20.56
CA ALA A 475 5.94 -4.41 20.91
C ALA A 475 4.49 -3.96 21.20
N ALA A 476 3.50 -4.73 20.73
CA ALA A 476 2.07 -4.47 20.94
C ALA A 476 1.38 -5.58 21.74
N ASP A 477 0.24 -5.26 22.36
CA ASP A 477 -0.50 -6.13 23.30
C ASP A 477 -0.86 -7.53 22.78
N PHE A 478 -0.97 -7.70 21.46
CA PHE A 478 -1.32 -8.98 20.82
C PHE A 478 -0.24 -9.52 19.86
N ASP A 479 0.94 -8.91 19.85
CA ASP A 479 2.09 -9.50 19.16
C ASP A 479 2.53 -10.78 19.90
N PRO A 480 3.18 -11.74 19.21
CA PRO A 480 3.81 -12.87 19.88
C PRO A 480 4.75 -12.39 20.98
N ARG A 481 4.67 -13.02 22.16
CA ARG A 481 5.49 -12.63 23.32
C ARG A 481 6.98 -12.75 23.00
N PHE A 482 7.35 -13.84 22.34
CA PHE A 482 8.69 -14.06 21.82
C PHE A 482 8.65 -14.34 20.32
N ASN A 483 9.53 -13.70 19.57
CA ASN A 483 9.77 -13.94 18.15
C ASN A 483 11.18 -14.51 18.03
N LEU A 484 11.29 -15.71 17.49
CA LEU A 484 12.54 -16.44 17.35
C LEU A 484 12.91 -16.52 15.88
N VAL A 485 14.11 -16.03 15.54
CA VAL A 485 14.69 -16.17 14.19
C VAL A 485 15.85 -17.15 14.30
N SER A 486 15.74 -18.30 13.63
CA SER A 486 16.74 -19.37 13.65
C SER A 486 17.16 -19.76 12.23
N GLY A 487 17.58 -18.78 11.42
CA GLY A 487 17.92 -18.94 10.00
C GLY A 487 19.41 -19.04 9.70
N ALA A 488 20.25 -19.40 10.67
CA ALA A 488 21.72 -19.40 10.52
C ALA A 488 22.30 -20.79 10.17
N GLY A 489 21.53 -21.66 9.49
CA GLY A 489 21.90 -23.06 9.26
C GLY A 489 23.00 -23.29 8.22
N SER A 490 23.14 -22.41 7.22
CA SER A 490 24.19 -22.51 6.20
C SER A 490 24.70 -21.17 5.65
N LYS A 491 24.12 -20.06 6.11
CA LYS A 491 24.51 -18.68 5.78
C LYS A 491 24.37 -17.82 7.01
N VAL A 492 25.12 -16.71 7.04
CA VAL A 492 25.04 -15.75 8.15
C VAL A 492 25.06 -14.31 7.63
N SER A 493 24.19 -13.48 8.16
CA SER A 493 24.04 -12.06 7.86
C SER A 493 24.33 -11.19 9.08
N ALA A 494 24.58 -9.90 8.84
CA ALA A 494 24.75 -8.92 9.89
C ALA A 494 23.40 -8.47 10.46
N ILE A 495 23.35 -8.18 11.75
CA ILE A 495 22.14 -7.69 12.43
C ILE A 495 22.37 -6.30 13.02
N ALA A 496 21.30 -5.59 13.37
CA ALA A 496 21.39 -4.28 14.01
C ALA A 496 20.51 -4.16 15.25
N MET A 497 20.89 -3.29 16.21
CA MET A 497 20.00 -2.99 17.33
C MET A 497 18.67 -2.41 16.86
N GLY A 498 17.58 -2.99 17.34
CA GLY A 498 16.23 -2.52 17.11
C GLY A 498 15.33 -2.72 18.33
N PRO A 499 14.15 -2.06 18.36
CA PRO A 499 13.18 -2.25 19.44
C PRO A 499 12.78 -3.72 19.59
N GLY A 500 12.78 -4.23 20.82
CA GLY A 500 12.37 -5.60 21.13
C GLY A 500 13.44 -6.68 20.94
N LEU A 501 14.59 -6.39 20.30
CA LEU A 501 15.71 -7.33 20.24
C LEU A 501 16.28 -7.54 21.65
N VAL A 502 16.11 -8.75 22.17
CA VAL A 502 16.60 -9.17 23.51
C VAL A 502 18.00 -9.73 23.41
N TRP A 503 18.24 -10.55 22.38
CA TRP A 503 19.55 -11.12 22.07
C TRP A 503 19.64 -11.34 20.56
N GLY A 504 20.83 -11.14 19.99
CA GLY A 504 21.09 -11.42 18.59
C GLY A 504 22.52 -11.87 18.35
N GLY A 505 22.70 -12.83 17.46
CA GLY A 505 23.98 -13.43 17.10
C GLY A 505 24.18 -13.49 15.59
N GLU A 506 25.37 -13.10 15.15
CA GLU A 506 25.82 -13.16 13.76
C GLU A 506 26.73 -14.38 13.51
N GLN A 507 26.36 -15.51 14.09
CA GLN A 507 27.11 -16.76 14.01
C GLN A 507 26.23 -17.92 13.51
N PRO A 508 26.82 -18.95 12.87
CA PRO A 508 26.09 -20.17 12.57
C PRO A 508 25.54 -20.80 13.85
N GLY A 509 24.35 -21.40 13.75
CA GLY A 509 23.78 -22.16 14.85
C GLY A 509 22.30 -22.48 14.68
N TYR A 510 21.68 -22.88 15.78
CA TYR A 510 20.28 -23.31 15.86
C TYR A 510 19.70 -22.98 17.23
N MET A 511 18.38 -23.10 17.37
CA MET A 511 17.69 -22.91 18.65
C MET A 511 17.07 -24.22 19.14
N MET A 512 16.90 -24.33 20.45
CA MET A 512 16.27 -25.46 21.10
C MET A 512 15.23 -24.97 22.12
N LEU A 513 13.99 -25.41 21.97
CA LEU A 513 12.93 -25.24 22.95
C LEU A 513 12.79 -26.51 23.78
N VAL A 514 12.94 -26.38 25.09
CA VAL A 514 12.77 -27.48 26.04
C VAL A 514 11.49 -27.27 26.82
N PHE A 515 10.55 -28.20 26.64
CA PHE A 515 9.29 -28.26 27.35
C PHE A 515 9.46 -29.15 28.56
N ARG A 516 9.15 -28.62 29.74
CA ARG A 516 9.31 -29.30 31.02
C ARG A 516 8.01 -29.94 31.48
N LYS A 517 8.13 -30.96 32.33
CA LYS A 517 6.99 -31.67 32.92
C LYS A 517 6.19 -30.85 33.93
N ASP A 518 6.75 -29.74 34.42
CA ASP A 518 6.07 -28.77 35.28
C ASP A 518 5.43 -27.60 34.51
N ASP A 519 5.17 -27.82 33.21
CA ASP A 519 4.64 -26.88 32.24
C ASP A 519 5.56 -25.72 31.84
N GLY A 520 6.81 -25.70 32.31
CA GLY A 520 7.80 -24.69 31.92
C GLY A 520 8.25 -24.83 30.46
N VAL A 521 8.65 -23.72 29.85
CA VAL A 521 9.24 -23.67 28.49
C VAL A 521 10.52 -22.86 28.53
N ASP A 522 11.63 -23.51 28.25
CA ASP A 522 12.97 -22.91 28.25
C ASP A 522 13.52 -22.84 26.81
N LEU A 523 14.20 -21.75 26.47
CA LEU A 523 14.87 -21.50 25.21
C LEU A 523 16.38 -21.57 25.40
N PHE A 524 17.05 -22.24 24.48
CA PHE A 524 18.50 -22.26 24.36
C PHE A 524 18.88 -21.90 22.92
N VAL A 525 19.80 -20.95 22.77
CA VAL A 525 20.38 -20.58 21.49
C VAL A 525 21.80 -21.12 21.45
N VAL A 526 22.06 -22.02 20.49
CA VAL A 526 23.34 -22.68 20.31
C VAL A 526 24.02 -22.08 19.09
N GLY A 527 25.27 -21.64 19.23
CA GLY A 527 26.03 -21.06 18.12
C GLY A 527 27.52 -21.30 18.27
N GLY A 528 28.25 -21.18 17.16
CA GLY A 528 29.70 -21.38 17.09
C GLY A 528 30.34 -20.42 16.10
N ASP A 529 31.66 -20.26 16.12
CA ASP A 529 32.34 -19.25 15.29
C ASP A 529 32.04 -19.37 13.78
N ARG A 530 32.02 -18.24 13.07
CA ARG A 530 31.76 -18.18 11.62
C ARG A 530 32.69 -19.08 10.78
N GLN A 531 33.88 -19.38 11.27
CA GLN A 531 34.81 -20.31 10.61
C GLN A 531 34.28 -21.74 10.51
N HIS A 532 33.32 -22.12 11.36
CA HIS A 532 32.69 -23.44 11.40
C HIS A 532 31.41 -23.51 10.56
N LEU A 533 31.14 -22.52 9.70
CA LEU A 533 30.01 -22.55 8.76
C LEU A 533 30.19 -23.62 7.67
N THR A 534 31.41 -23.78 7.15
CA THR A 534 31.75 -24.83 6.16
C THR A 534 33.24 -25.13 6.23
N CYS A 535 33.59 -26.42 6.32
CA CYS A 535 34.97 -26.88 6.24
C CYS A 535 35.40 -27.02 4.78
N ILE A 536 36.49 -26.36 4.41
CA ILE A 536 37.06 -26.36 3.05
C ILE A 536 38.53 -26.78 3.16
N GLY A 537 38.96 -27.69 2.28
CA GLY A 537 40.35 -28.16 2.23
C GLY A 537 40.46 -29.58 1.71
N THR A 538 41.61 -30.19 1.95
CA THR A 538 41.85 -31.63 1.80
C THR A 538 41.00 -32.44 2.78
N ASP A 539 40.86 -33.74 2.54
CA ASP A 539 40.08 -34.63 3.43
C ASP A 539 40.57 -34.59 4.89
N ASP A 540 41.87 -34.44 5.13
CA ASP A 540 42.44 -34.28 6.48
C ASP A 540 42.06 -32.95 7.12
N GLU A 541 42.11 -31.85 6.37
CA GLU A 541 41.71 -30.52 6.83
C GLU A 541 40.21 -30.46 7.15
N ILE A 542 39.37 -31.08 6.30
CA ILE A 542 37.93 -31.20 6.53
C ILE A 542 37.66 -32.02 7.79
N ARG A 543 38.30 -33.19 7.96
CA ARG A 543 38.16 -34.01 9.17
C ARG A 543 38.57 -33.25 10.43
N LYS A 544 39.69 -32.53 10.40
CA LYS A 544 40.17 -31.73 11.52
C LYS A 544 39.19 -30.62 11.87
N CYS A 545 38.80 -29.80 10.88
CA CYS A 545 37.83 -28.71 11.04
C CYS A 545 36.48 -29.20 11.61
N ARG A 546 36.01 -30.38 11.18
CA ARG A 546 34.78 -31.00 11.72
C ARG A 546 34.93 -31.46 13.15
N THR A 547 36.06 -32.12 13.47
CA THR A 547 36.32 -32.60 14.84
C THR A 547 36.43 -31.44 15.82
N GLU A 548 37.09 -30.35 15.42
CA GLU A 548 37.16 -29.11 16.19
C GLU A 548 35.79 -28.43 16.28
N GLY A 549 35.05 -28.40 15.17
CA GLY A 549 33.78 -27.68 15.06
C GLY A 549 32.62 -28.32 15.83
N VAL A 550 32.54 -29.64 15.98
CA VAL A 550 31.43 -30.30 16.72
C VAL A 550 31.34 -29.83 18.17
N ASN A 551 32.48 -29.59 18.82
CA ASN A 551 32.54 -29.12 20.21
C ASN A 551 32.59 -27.59 20.32
N ALA A 552 32.63 -26.86 19.19
CA ALA A 552 32.72 -25.41 19.17
C ALA A 552 31.35 -24.71 19.19
N PHE A 553 30.25 -25.46 19.14
CA PHE A 553 28.89 -24.92 19.28
C PHE A 553 28.46 -24.97 20.75
N GLU A 554 28.26 -23.80 21.35
CA GLU A 554 27.95 -23.65 22.77
C GLU A 554 26.62 -22.90 22.96
N ILE A 555 26.02 -23.00 24.15
CA ILE A 555 24.83 -22.23 24.50
C ILE A 555 25.26 -20.77 24.71
N MET A 556 24.87 -19.92 23.77
CA MET A 556 25.21 -18.49 23.77
C MET A 556 24.16 -17.63 24.48
N TYR A 557 22.94 -18.15 24.58
CA TYR A 557 21.83 -17.51 25.28
C TYR A 557 20.86 -18.57 25.79
N SER A 558 20.35 -18.38 27.02
CA SER A 558 19.24 -19.18 27.51
C SER A 558 18.26 -18.34 28.33
N ALA A 559 16.98 -18.68 28.23
CA ALA A 559 15.91 -17.97 28.93
C ALA A 559 14.71 -18.88 29.19
N SER A 560 14.04 -18.68 30.32
CA SER A 560 12.74 -19.29 30.58
C SER A 560 11.65 -18.43 29.95
N LEU A 561 11.00 -18.94 28.89
CA LEU A 561 9.91 -18.26 28.20
C LEU A 561 8.60 -18.37 28.99
N LEU A 562 8.45 -19.46 29.75
CA LEU A 562 7.33 -19.73 30.63
C LEU A 562 7.82 -20.47 31.88
N GLY A 563 7.58 -19.89 33.06
CA GLY A 563 7.92 -20.52 34.33
C GLY A 563 6.93 -21.62 34.76
N PRO A 564 7.25 -22.38 35.83
CA PRO A 564 6.42 -23.48 36.31
C PRO A 564 5.02 -23.02 36.75
N SER A 565 3.99 -23.82 36.44
CA SER A 565 2.61 -23.52 36.85
C SER A 565 2.42 -23.67 38.37
N LYS A 566 1.93 -22.63 39.06
CA LYS A 566 1.68 -22.64 40.52
C LYS A 566 0.45 -23.46 40.96
N ARG A 567 -0.40 -23.91 40.02
CA ARG A 567 -1.57 -24.74 40.30
C ARG A 567 -1.58 -25.91 39.30
N PRO A 568 -1.69 -27.17 39.75
CA PRO A 568 -2.06 -28.26 38.86
C PRO A 568 -3.39 -27.88 38.21
N ARG A 569 -3.44 -27.76 36.88
CA ARG A 569 -4.72 -27.57 36.21
C ARG A 569 -5.51 -28.87 36.35
N GLU A 570 -6.63 -28.82 37.06
CA GLU A 570 -7.46 -30.00 37.35
C GLU A 570 -7.84 -30.71 36.04
N LEU A 571 -7.51 -32.00 35.98
CA LEU A 571 -7.92 -32.92 34.92
C LEU A 571 -9.43 -33.13 34.99
N THR A 572 -10.21 -32.19 34.47
CA THR A 572 -11.65 -32.43 34.30
C THR A 572 -11.83 -33.22 33.00
N PRO A 573 -12.30 -34.48 33.04
CA PRO A 573 -12.66 -35.20 31.82
C PRO A 573 -13.95 -34.60 31.29
N VAL A 574 -13.83 -33.52 30.52
CA VAL A 574 -14.95 -32.97 29.76
C VAL A 574 -14.94 -33.71 28.43
N ILE A 575 -15.78 -34.75 28.34
CA ILE A 575 -16.35 -35.41 27.15
C ILE A 575 -16.23 -36.96 27.24
N PRO A 576 -17.34 -37.73 27.09
CA PRO A 576 -17.30 -39.19 26.98
C PRO A 576 -16.51 -39.66 25.76
N ASP A 577 -15.88 -40.85 25.85
CA ASP A 577 -15.00 -41.46 24.84
C ASP A 577 -15.54 -41.51 23.38
N SER A 578 -16.83 -41.24 23.16
CA SER A 578 -17.49 -41.21 21.85
C SER A 578 -17.34 -39.89 21.07
N LEU A 579 -16.66 -38.87 21.61
CA LEU A 579 -16.48 -37.54 20.97
C LEU A 579 -15.02 -37.07 20.94
N LEU A 580 -14.05 -37.98 21.11
CA LEU A 580 -12.65 -37.69 20.85
C LEU A 580 -12.47 -37.37 19.36
N LEU A 581 -12.19 -36.10 19.05
CA LEU A 581 -11.53 -35.74 17.78
C LEU A 581 -10.18 -36.50 17.73
N PRO A 582 -9.71 -36.95 16.54
CA PRO A 582 -8.49 -37.76 16.40
C PRO A 582 -7.17 -37.12 16.91
N ASP A 583 -7.20 -35.86 17.37
CA ASP A 583 -6.03 -34.99 17.47
C ASP A 583 -5.41 -34.86 18.89
N SER A 584 -5.82 -35.68 19.87
CA SER A 584 -5.18 -35.69 21.21
C SER A 584 -4.15 -36.82 21.35
N LEU A 585 -2.87 -36.46 21.57
CA LEU A 585 -1.74 -37.40 21.65
C LEU A 585 -1.56 -38.02 23.05
N ALA A 586 -1.46 -39.35 23.11
CA ALA A 586 -0.93 -40.07 24.27
C ALA A 586 0.63 -40.09 24.24
N PRO A 587 1.33 -40.23 25.39
CA PRO A 587 2.79 -40.37 25.42
C PRO A 587 3.27 -41.46 24.46
N GLY A 588 4.22 -41.13 23.58
CA GLY A 588 4.81 -42.09 22.62
C GLY A 588 4.00 -42.36 21.34
N THR A 589 2.97 -41.56 21.03
CA THR A 589 2.19 -41.73 19.79
C THR A 589 2.84 -40.98 18.61
N PRO A 590 3.10 -41.62 17.46
CA PRO A 590 3.62 -40.93 16.28
C PRO A 590 2.61 -39.90 15.74
N TRP A 591 3.06 -38.65 15.59
CA TRP A 591 2.30 -37.43 15.23
C TRP A 591 1.76 -37.39 13.79
N TRP A 592 1.83 -38.51 13.07
CA TRP A 592 1.32 -38.67 11.72
C TRP A 592 0.51 -39.97 11.62
N THR A 593 -0.81 -39.85 11.60
CA THR A 593 -1.67 -40.83 10.91
C THR A 593 -2.46 -40.06 9.86
N ALA A 594 -2.56 -40.64 8.67
CA ALA A 594 -3.26 -40.09 7.52
C ALA A 594 -4.72 -40.59 7.51
N GLU A 595 -5.60 -39.83 6.83
CA GLU A 595 -6.99 -40.11 6.41
C GLU A 595 -8.11 -39.63 7.38
N GLY A 596 -9.20 -38.94 6.99
CA GLY A 596 -9.81 -38.62 5.68
C GLY A 596 -10.86 -37.46 5.77
N PRO A 597 -11.75 -37.23 4.77
CA PRO A 597 -12.51 -35.99 4.57
C PRO A 597 -13.86 -35.93 5.32
N VAL A 598 -14.29 -34.73 5.75
CA VAL A 598 -15.62 -34.52 6.38
C VAL A 598 -16.43 -33.42 5.67
N GLY A 599 -17.42 -33.88 4.88
CA GLY A 599 -18.82 -33.43 4.85
C GLY A 599 -19.23 -31.99 4.48
N GLY A 600 -19.63 -31.79 3.21
CA GLY A 600 -20.96 -31.28 2.73
C GLY A 600 -21.51 -29.89 3.13
N PRO A 601 -22.05 -29.09 2.18
CA PRO A 601 -22.72 -27.81 2.46
C PRO A 601 -24.21 -27.97 2.82
N ILE A 602 -24.69 -27.20 3.79
CA ILE A 602 -26.11 -27.03 4.11
C ILE A 602 -26.63 -25.82 3.34
N ALA A 603 -27.64 -26.04 2.48
CA ALA A 603 -28.41 -25.01 1.81
C ALA A 603 -29.52 -24.49 2.73
N ALA A 604 -29.85 -23.20 2.61
CA ALA A 604 -31.08 -22.63 3.13
C ALA A 604 -31.67 -21.65 2.10
N GLU A 605 -32.85 -21.97 1.59
CA GLU A 605 -33.75 -21.06 0.87
C GLU A 605 -34.34 -20.02 1.85
N LYS A 606 -34.61 -18.81 1.35
CA LYS A 606 -35.42 -17.80 2.04
C LYS A 606 -36.46 -17.24 1.06
N ASP A 607 -37.73 -17.38 1.44
CA ASP A 607 -38.88 -16.73 0.80
C ASP A 607 -38.98 -15.24 1.19
N GLU A 608 -39.48 -14.43 0.26
CA GLU A 608 -39.74 -13.00 0.40
C GLU A 608 -40.96 -12.71 1.31
N GLU A 609 -40.78 -11.90 2.36
CA GLU A 609 -41.87 -11.34 3.16
C GLU A 609 -41.92 -9.81 3.03
N THR A 610 -43.15 -9.31 2.86
CA THR A 610 -43.50 -7.92 2.54
C THR A 610 -42.98 -6.84 3.50
N LEU A 611 -42.50 -5.74 2.92
CA LEU A 611 -41.77 -4.64 3.57
C LEU A 611 -42.69 -3.64 4.29
N ARG A 612 -42.41 -3.38 5.58
CA ARG A 612 -42.94 -2.22 6.32
C ARG A 612 -42.03 -1.00 6.12
N PRO A 613 -42.56 0.23 5.95
CA PRO A 613 -41.74 1.42 5.74
C PRO A 613 -40.92 1.79 6.99
N ALA A 614 -39.65 2.12 6.79
CA ALA A 614 -38.73 2.58 7.83
C ALA A 614 -38.97 4.06 8.19
N PRO A 615 -38.67 4.49 9.44
CA PRO A 615 -38.80 5.88 9.86
C PRO A 615 -37.83 6.80 9.11
N VAL A 616 -38.27 8.04 8.87
CA VAL A 616 -37.48 9.10 8.21
C VAL A 616 -36.27 9.46 9.07
N ALA A 617 -35.13 9.69 8.40
CA ALA A 617 -33.84 10.02 8.98
C ALA A 617 -33.96 11.02 10.14
N VAL A 618 -33.78 10.50 11.35
CA VAL A 618 -33.67 11.30 12.57
C VAL A 618 -32.41 12.15 12.45
N SER A 619 -32.53 13.45 12.72
CA SER A 619 -31.38 14.37 12.75
C SER A 619 -30.28 13.80 13.65
N THR A 620 -29.05 13.68 13.14
CA THR A 620 -27.89 13.17 13.91
C THR A 620 -27.60 14.00 15.17
N ARG A 621 -28.15 15.23 15.26
CA ARG A 621 -28.13 16.06 16.48
C ARG A 621 -28.96 15.47 17.63
N VAL A 622 -29.94 14.63 17.32
CA VAL A 622 -30.71 13.83 18.29
C VAL A 622 -29.98 12.53 18.67
N LEU A 623 -29.06 12.06 17.81
CA LEU A 623 -28.32 10.80 18.02
C LEU A 623 -27.13 10.95 19.00
N LEU A 624 -26.54 12.14 19.14
CA LEU A 624 -25.41 12.37 20.04
C LEU A 624 -25.84 13.14 21.29
N HIS A 625 -26.47 12.44 22.24
CA HIS A 625 -26.78 12.97 23.58
C HIS A 625 -25.65 12.70 24.60
N SER A 626 -24.43 12.37 24.15
CA SER A 626 -23.32 12.17 25.08
C SER A 626 -22.99 13.49 25.79
N ARG A 627 -22.96 13.44 27.13
CA ARG A 627 -22.57 14.59 27.98
C ARG A 627 -21.06 14.84 27.95
N ASP A 628 -20.30 13.93 27.34
CA ASP A 628 -18.84 13.90 27.37
C ASP A 628 -18.24 14.37 26.04
N SER A 629 -17.24 15.24 26.16
CA SER A 629 -16.47 15.77 25.03
C SER A 629 -14.99 15.75 25.37
N ALA A 630 -14.15 15.49 24.37
CA ALA A 630 -12.70 15.46 24.54
C ALA A 630 -12.06 16.64 23.82
N MET A 631 -11.07 17.27 24.47
CA MET A 631 -10.10 18.09 23.77
C MET A 631 -9.08 17.17 23.10
N THR A 632 -8.93 17.26 21.79
CA THR A 632 -8.10 16.33 21.02
C THR A 632 -7.42 17.00 19.84
N THR A 633 -6.43 16.33 19.26
CA THR A 633 -5.83 16.67 17.97
C THR A 633 -6.06 15.49 17.01
N PHE A 634 -5.83 15.70 15.70
CA PHE A 634 -6.06 14.64 14.72
C PHE A 634 -5.08 13.46 14.83
N GLY A 635 -4.08 13.51 15.72
CA GLY A 635 -3.04 12.47 15.87
C GLY A 635 -1.92 12.55 14.83
N LYS A 636 -2.08 13.36 13.78
CA LYS A 636 -1.06 13.63 12.75
C LYS A 636 -0.84 15.13 12.58
N SER A 637 0.43 15.55 12.62
CA SER A 637 0.84 16.95 12.52
C SER A 637 1.59 17.21 11.21
N TYR A 638 1.18 18.24 10.48
CA TYR A 638 1.81 18.65 9.21
C TYR A 638 2.68 19.91 9.36
N ARG A 639 3.48 19.99 10.43
CA ARG A 639 4.39 21.13 10.69
C ARG A 639 5.38 21.34 9.55
N ALA A 640 5.56 22.59 9.15
CA ALA A 640 6.47 22.99 8.09
C ALA A 640 7.14 24.33 8.43
N GLY A 641 8.47 24.41 8.27
CA GLY A 641 9.21 25.66 8.36
C GLY A 641 9.02 26.56 7.12
N PRO A 642 9.54 27.80 7.13
CA PRO A 642 9.31 28.78 6.06
C PRO A 642 9.69 28.28 4.65
N VAL A 643 10.81 27.56 4.51
CA VAL A 643 11.27 27.00 3.23
C VAL A 643 10.32 25.92 2.72
N ARG A 644 9.89 25.00 3.60
CA ARG A 644 8.94 23.94 3.24
C ARG A 644 7.57 24.51 2.88
N ARG A 645 7.10 25.55 3.58
CA ARG A 645 5.86 26.27 3.25
C ARG A 645 5.92 26.97 1.88
N LEU A 646 7.06 27.58 1.55
CA LEU A 646 7.25 28.19 0.23
C LEU A 646 7.18 27.14 -0.90
N ILE A 647 7.81 25.98 -0.70
CA ILE A 647 7.88 24.92 -1.73
C ILE A 647 6.60 24.09 -1.77
N ALA A 648 6.18 23.51 -0.65
CA ALA A 648 5.08 22.55 -0.56
C ALA A 648 3.71 23.20 -0.26
N GLY A 649 3.69 24.49 0.08
CA GLY A 649 2.48 25.24 0.40
C GLY A 649 2.22 25.40 1.90
N GLU A 650 1.48 26.46 2.24
CA GLU A 650 0.85 26.62 3.55
C GLU A 650 -0.26 25.58 3.73
N LEU A 651 -1.00 25.29 2.66
CA LEU A 651 -2.13 24.35 2.65
C LEU A 651 -3.10 24.66 3.82
N ASN A 652 -3.75 23.65 4.40
CA ASN A 652 -4.56 23.81 5.62
C ASN A 652 -3.78 23.38 6.88
N ARG A 653 -2.43 23.41 6.88
CA ARG A 653 -1.58 22.83 7.95
C ARG A 653 -1.88 23.36 9.35
N GLU A 654 -2.30 24.61 9.47
CA GLU A 654 -2.69 25.23 10.74
C GLU A 654 -3.86 24.50 11.42
N LEU A 655 -4.86 24.08 10.64
CA LEU A 655 -6.03 23.37 11.14
C LEU A 655 -5.65 22.00 11.71
N TRP A 656 -4.75 21.28 11.03
CA TRP A 656 -4.29 19.95 11.44
C TRP A 656 -3.52 19.94 12.77
N ASN A 657 -3.03 21.09 13.23
CA ASN A 657 -2.31 21.23 14.50
C ASN A 657 -3.15 21.87 15.60
N THR A 658 -4.38 22.31 15.28
CA THR A 658 -5.24 23.04 16.22
C THR A 658 -6.03 22.05 17.08
N PRO A 659 -5.91 22.09 18.41
CA PRO A 659 -6.76 21.30 19.29
C PRO A 659 -8.23 21.66 19.11
N VAL A 660 -9.09 20.65 19.04
CA VAL A 660 -10.54 20.82 18.89
C VAL A 660 -11.27 20.05 19.97
N LYS A 661 -12.35 20.64 20.48
CA LYS A 661 -13.27 19.99 21.42
C LYS A 661 -14.37 19.30 20.62
N LEU A 662 -14.44 17.97 20.71
CA LEU A 662 -15.38 17.15 19.95
C LEU A 662 -16.16 16.22 20.88
N PRO A 663 -17.43 15.89 20.56
CA PRO A 663 -18.18 14.89 21.33
C PRO A 663 -17.53 13.52 21.20
N ILE A 664 -17.52 12.76 22.31
CA ILE A 664 -17.13 11.35 22.27
C ILE A 664 -18.36 10.56 21.78
N LEU A 665 -18.16 9.69 20.80
CA LEU A 665 -19.21 8.82 20.28
C LEU A 665 -19.69 7.88 21.38
N ASP A 666 -20.97 7.96 21.72
CA ASP A 666 -21.62 7.02 22.63
C ASP A 666 -22.20 5.85 21.82
N LEU A 667 -21.54 4.70 21.94
CA LEU A 667 -21.93 3.48 21.24
C LEU A 667 -23.24 2.88 21.80
N ASP A 668 -23.72 3.26 22.99
CA ASP A 668 -24.97 2.72 23.56
C ASP A 668 -26.20 3.49 23.06
N SER A 669 -26.10 4.82 22.97
CA SER A 669 -27.24 5.65 22.59
C SER A 669 -27.39 5.83 21.09
N VAL A 670 -26.29 5.98 20.34
CA VAL A 670 -26.37 6.14 18.88
C VAL A 670 -26.91 4.86 18.24
N GLY A 671 -27.87 5.00 17.32
CA GLY A 671 -28.49 3.87 16.64
C GLY A 671 -29.21 2.88 17.56
N SER A 672 -29.59 3.31 18.77
CA SER A 672 -30.09 2.44 19.86
C SER A 672 -29.08 1.37 20.31
N GLY A 673 -27.79 1.58 20.04
CA GLY A 673 -26.69 0.66 20.32
C GLY A 673 -25.95 0.27 19.04
N LEU A 674 -24.75 0.82 18.85
CA LEU A 674 -23.88 0.53 17.72
C LEU A 674 -23.00 -0.70 17.99
N HIS A 675 -23.05 -1.66 17.06
CA HIS A 675 -22.22 -2.86 17.04
C HIS A 675 -21.30 -2.84 15.82
N PRO A 676 -19.96 -2.92 15.99
CA PRO A 676 -19.05 -2.83 14.87
C PRO A 676 -19.14 -4.08 13.98
N LEU A 677 -19.29 -3.89 12.67
CA LEU A 677 -19.48 -4.96 11.68
C LEU A 677 -18.20 -5.34 10.94
N LYS A 678 -17.59 -4.35 10.28
CA LYS A 678 -16.45 -4.56 9.39
C LYS A 678 -15.69 -3.27 9.08
N ILE A 679 -14.43 -3.43 8.72
CA ILE A 679 -13.63 -2.37 8.12
C ILE A 679 -14.13 -2.13 6.69
N ILE A 680 -14.20 -0.87 6.30
CA ILE A 680 -14.62 -0.43 4.96
C ILE A 680 -13.66 0.66 4.44
N GLY A 681 -13.69 0.92 3.14
CA GLY A 681 -12.95 2.02 2.52
C GLY A 681 -11.94 1.60 1.44
N GLY A 682 -11.59 2.56 0.57
CA GLY A 682 -10.83 2.35 -0.66
C GLY A 682 -9.34 2.73 -0.58
N LYS A 683 -8.83 3.42 -1.61
CA LYS A 683 -7.38 3.70 -1.79
C LYS A 683 -6.74 4.65 -0.76
N GLN A 684 -7.51 5.27 0.15
CA GLN A 684 -6.98 6.31 1.06
C GLN A 684 -7.42 6.21 2.53
N THR A 685 -8.54 5.55 2.86
CA THR A 685 -9.13 5.58 4.21
C THR A 685 -9.60 4.20 4.65
N VAL A 686 -9.29 3.84 5.88
CA VAL A 686 -9.78 2.64 6.57
C VAL A 686 -10.85 3.11 7.57
N GLY A 687 -12.12 2.97 7.21
CA GLY A 687 -13.29 3.28 8.03
C GLY A 687 -13.85 2.05 8.74
N LEU A 688 -14.76 2.26 9.69
CA LEU A 688 -15.46 1.22 10.44
C LEU A 688 -16.96 1.35 10.25
N ARG A 689 -17.60 0.25 9.84
CA ARG A 689 -19.05 0.13 9.74
C ARG A 689 -19.64 -0.39 11.05
N PHE A 690 -20.80 0.13 11.43
CA PHE A 690 -21.58 -0.29 12.57
C PHE A 690 -23.00 -0.67 12.14
N ALA A 691 -23.58 -1.68 12.79
CA ALA A 691 -25.01 -1.92 12.82
C ALA A 691 -25.60 -1.24 14.06
N GLY A 692 -26.61 -0.41 13.88
CA GLY A 692 -27.48 0.04 14.97
C GLY A 692 -28.57 -1.01 15.27
N ARG A 693 -29.08 -1.02 16.51
CA ARG A 693 -30.27 -1.80 16.87
C ARG A 693 -31.57 -1.22 16.32
N ASP A 694 -31.56 0.03 15.87
CA ASP A 694 -32.58 0.60 14.98
C ASP A 694 -32.62 -0.09 13.60
N GLY A 695 -31.58 -0.89 13.32
CA GLY A 695 -31.32 -1.66 12.11
C GLY A 695 -30.87 -0.81 10.93
N LEU A 696 -30.37 0.40 11.18
CA LEU A 696 -29.62 1.20 10.21
C LEU A 696 -28.12 0.90 10.33
N GLU A 697 -27.39 1.06 9.23
CA GLU A 697 -25.93 1.02 9.26
C GLU A 697 -25.35 2.42 9.45
N TYR A 698 -24.24 2.51 10.17
CA TYR A 698 -23.48 3.73 10.37
C TYR A 698 -22.03 3.51 9.95
N GLU A 699 -21.37 4.58 9.55
CA GLU A 699 -19.98 4.56 9.10
C GLU A 699 -19.18 5.63 9.84
N PHE A 700 -18.13 5.18 10.51
CA PHE A 700 -17.10 6.05 11.07
C PHE A 700 -15.89 6.08 10.15
N ARG A 701 -15.48 7.28 9.73
CA ARG A 701 -14.29 7.50 8.89
C ARG A 701 -13.28 8.38 9.61
N PRO A 702 -12.07 7.88 9.90
CA PRO A 702 -11.00 8.70 10.44
C PRO A 702 -10.66 9.88 9.50
N ILE A 703 -10.39 11.05 10.08
CA ILE A 703 -9.96 12.23 9.31
C ILE A 703 -8.53 12.06 8.78
N VAL A 704 -7.64 11.44 9.57
CA VAL A 704 -6.28 11.12 9.12
C VAL A 704 -6.32 9.95 8.15
N LYS A 705 -5.86 10.22 6.94
CA LYS A 705 -5.80 9.25 5.84
C LYS A 705 -4.40 8.71 5.62
N ASN A 706 -4.33 7.55 4.96
CA ASN A 706 -3.08 6.98 4.48
C ASN A 706 -3.16 6.90 2.94
N PRO A 707 -2.53 7.84 2.21
CA PRO A 707 -2.64 7.89 0.75
C PRO A 707 -1.75 6.86 0.04
N SER A 708 -1.12 5.93 0.76
CA SER A 708 -0.20 4.94 0.18
C SER A 708 -0.81 4.21 -1.01
N LYS A 709 -2.07 3.75 -0.94
CA LYS A 709 -2.67 2.96 -2.05
C LYS A 709 -2.99 3.79 -3.32
N VAL A 710 -2.84 5.11 -3.30
CA VAL A 710 -2.98 5.99 -4.47
C VAL A 710 -1.80 5.85 -5.42
N LEU A 711 -0.61 5.65 -4.86
CA LEU A 711 0.61 5.50 -5.63
C LEU A 711 0.72 4.05 -6.12
N PRO A 712 1.34 3.78 -7.29
CA PRO A 712 1.80 2.44 -7.64
C PRO A 712 2.66 1.88 -6.51
N ALA A 713 2.61 0.56 -6.26
CA ALA A 713 3.39 -0.12 -5.21
C ALA A 713 4.82 0.45 -4.98
N PRO A 714 5.64 0.69 -6.02
CA PRO A 714 7.00 1.23 -5.85
C PRO A 714 7.08 2.68 -5.34
N LEU A 715 6.01 3.46 -5.47
CA LEU A 715 5.96 4.87 -5.08
C LEU A 715 5.21 5.10 -3.76
N ARG A 716 4.56 4.07 -3.19
CA ARG A 716 3.76 4.15 -1.94
C ARG A 716 4.56 4.49 -0.68
N ASN A 717 5.86 4.67 -0.86
CA ASN A 717 6.90 4.57 0.12
C ASN A 717 8.08 5.46 -0.36
N GLY A 718 8.61 6.36 0.47
CA GLY A 718 9.73 7.26 0.10
C GLY A 718 9.31 8.70 -0.23
N LEU A 719 10.12 9.46 -1.00
CA LEU A 719 9.87 10.90 -1.24
C LEU A 719 8.53 11.17 -1.93
N ALA A 720 8.10 10.34 -2.89
CA ALA A 720 6.81 10.49 -3.56
C ALA A 720 5.63 10.32 -2.58
N PHE A 721 5.71 9.32 -1.69
CA PHE A 721 4.74 9.16 -0.61
C PHE A 721 4.85 10.29 0.41
N ALA A 722 6.05 10.70 0.83
CA ALA A 722 6.22 11.80 1.78
C ALA A 722 5.68 13.11 1.23
N VAL A 723 5.87 13.38 -0.06
CA VAL A 723 5.27 14.52 -0.76
C VAL A 723 3.75 14.33 -0.83
N LEU A 724 3.24 13.18 -1.25
CA LEU A 724 1.79 12.96 -1.35
C LEU A 724 1.10 13.05 0.03
N ASP A 725 1.70 12.44 1.04
CA ASP A 725 1.26 12.46 2.43
C ASP A 725 1.29 13.87 3.01
N ASP A 726 2.35 14.62 2.74
CA ASP A 726 2.44 16.05 3.07
C ASP A 726 1.36 16.88 2.36
N GLN A 727 1.05 16.57 1.10
CA GLN A 727 -0.03 17.21 0.35
C GLN A 727 -1.43 16.81 0.86
N MET A 728 -1.58 15.79 1.71
CA MET A 728 -2.87 15.53 2.38
C MET A 728 -3.26 16.68 3.33
N ALA A 729 -2.30 17.50 3.77
CA ALA A 729 -2.58 18.73 4.51
C ALA A 729 -3.38 19.76 3.68
N ALA A 730 -3.54 19.57 2.37
CA ALA A 730 -4.42 20.38 1.52
C ALA A 730 -5.91 20.15 1.80
N GLN A 731 -6.30 18.98 2.33
CA GLN A 731 -7.70 18.69 2.69
C GLN A 731 -8.15 19.60 3.85
N PHE A 732 -9.42 19.98 3.83
CA PHE A 732 -10.02 20.77 4.91
C PHE A 732 -10.68 19.81 5.92
N PRO A 733 -10.15 19.66 7.15
CA PRO A 733 -10.73 18.74 8.11
C PRO A 733 -12.18 19.15 8.43
N PHE A 734 -13.10 18.18 8.43
CA PHE A 734 -14.55 18.40 8.64
C PHE A 734 -15.28 19.23 7.58
N GLY A 735 -14.69 19.46 6.39
CA GLY A 735 -15.37 20.17 5.30
C GLY A 735 -16.74 19.57 4.95
N ALA A 736 -16.83 18.23 4.97
CA ALA A 736 -18.08 17.49 4.73
C ALA A 736 -19.23 17.85 5.70
N VAL A 737 -18.94 18.29 6.92
CA VAL A 737 -19.96 18.73 7.91
C VAL A 737 -20.69 19.97 7.39
N VAL A 738 -19.92 20.96 6.93
CA VAL A 738 -20.47 22.18 6.32
C VAL A 738 -21.27 21.84 5.06
N VAL A 739 -20.75 20.96 4.20
CA VAL A 739 -21.47 20.58 2.97
C VAL A 739 -22.79 19.86 3.31
N GLY A 740 -22.84 19.06 4.36
CA GLY A 740 -24.07 18.42 4.85
C GLY A 740 -25.19 19.43 5.12
N GLU A 741 -24.89 20.54 5.79
CA GLU A 741 -25.85 21.63 6.03
C GLU A 741 -26.34 22.29 4.73
N LEU A 742 -25.44 22.50 3.76
CA LEU A 742 -25.78 23.10 2.47
C LEU A 742 -26.69 22.18 1.62
N LEU A 743 -26.47 20.87 1.66
CA LEU A 743 -27.29 19.88 0.96
C LEU A 743 -28.69 19.77 1.57
N GLU A 744 -28.77 19.72 2.89
CA GLU A 744 -30.04 19.68 3.62
C GLU A 744 -30.88 20.92 3.29
N ALA A 745 -30.27 22.10 3.33
CA ALA A 745 -30.91 23.35 2.91
C ALA A 745 -31.40 23.32 1.44
N ALA A 746 -30.63 22.68 0.56
CA ALA A 746 -30.99 22.50 -0.84
C ALA A 746 -32.08 21.43 -1.09
N GLY A 747 -32.56 20.76 -0.05
CA GLY A 747 -33.55 19.68 -0.14
C GLY A 747 -32.98 18.38 -0.72
N ILE A 748 -31.67 18.17 -0.59
CA ILE A 748 -30.98 16.98 -1.09
C ILE A 748 -30.89 15.97 0.07
N SER A 749 -31.44 14.77 -0.15
CA SER A 749 -31.38 13.69 0.83
C SER A 749 -30.00 13.05 0.79
N ALA A 750 -29.18 13.33 1.80
CA ALA A 750 -27.83 12.77 1.95
C ALA A 750 -27.55 12.48 3.43
N PRO A 751 -26.74 11.44 3.74
CA PRO A 751 -26.29 11.23 5.11
C PRO A 751 -25.57 12.45 5.65
N LYS A 752 -25.96 12.90 6.85
CA LYS A 752 -25.39 14.08 7.49
C LYS A 752 -24.19 13.70 8.37
N PRO A 753 -22.95 14.05 7.98
CA PRO A 753 -21.76 13.72 8.76
C PRO A 753 -21.63 14.56 10.03
N VAL A 754 -21.15 13.95 11.11
CA VAL A 754 -20.84 14.64 12.37
C VAL A 754 -19.42 14.30 12.82
N ALA A 755 -18.68 15.31 13.27
CA ALA A 755 -17.34 15.14 13.84
C ALA A 755 -17.42 14.52 15.25
N VAL A 756 -16.73 13.40 15.47
CA VAL A 756 -16.72 12.69 16.76
C VAL A 756 -15.33 12.13 17.08
N VAL A 757 -15.10 11.83 18.36
CA VAL A 757 -13.99 10.98 18.82
C VAL A 757 -14.52 9.58 19.09
N MET A 758 -13.87 8.56 18.51
CA MET A 758 -14.20 7.17 18.81
C MET A 758 -13.81 6.85 20.26
N PRO A 759 -14.72 6.32 21.11
CA PRO A 759 -14.39 5.99 22.48
C PRO A 759 -13.39 4.84 22.55
N ASN A 760 -12.65 4.76 23.65
CA ASN A 760 -11.87 3.58 23.98
C ASN A 760 -12.75 2.54 24.70
N ASP A 761 -13.72 1.99 23.98
CA ASP A 761 -14.75 1.10 24.52
C ASP A 761 -14.51 -0.38 24.16
N GLN A 762 -14.77 -1.29 25.10
CA GLN A 762 -14.62 -2.74 24.89
C GLN A 762 -15.55 -3.28 23.79
N ARG A 763 -16.71 -2.66 23.57
CA ARG A 763 -17.69 -3.05 22.53
C ARG A 763 -17.14 -2.91 21.11
N LEU A 764 -16.04 -2.17 20.92
CA LEU A 764 -15.31 -2.13 19.67
C LEU A 764 -14.62 -3.46 19.32
N GLY A 765 -14.45 -4.36 20.30
CA GLY A 765 -13.85 -5.69 20.12
C GLY A 765 -12.52 -5.63 19.35
N LYS A 766 -12.38 -6.46 18.32
CA LYS A 766 -11.20 -6.52 17.43
C LYS A 766 -10.87 -5.20 16.72
N TYR A 767 -11.80 -4.25 16.65
CA TYR A 767 -11.58 -2.94 16.01
C TYR A 767 -11.04 -1.89 16.97
N ARG A 768 -11.06 -2.17 18.28
CA ARG A 768 -10.65 -1.22 19.34
C ARG A 768 -9.25 -0.69 19.12
N ALA A 769 -8.26 -1.55 18.87
CA ALA A 769 -6.86 -1.14 18.64
C ALA A 769 -6.69 -0.21 17.44
N MET A 770 -7.56 -0.33 16.42
CA MET A 770 -7.47 0.48 15.21
C MET A 770 -8.23 1.79 15.32
N PHE A 771 -9.31 1.88 16.10
CA PHE A 771 -10.21 3.03 16.06
C PHE A 771 -10.31 3.79 17.39
N ALA A 772 -10.01 3.18 18.54
CA ALA A 772 -10.11 3.84 19.84
C ALA A 772 -9.30 5.15 19.88
N GLY A 773 -9.94 6.23 20.36
CA GLY A 773 -9.33 7.55 20.49
C GLY A 773 -9.15 8.32 19.17
N ARG A 774 -9.48 7.73 18.01
CA ARG A 774 -9.33 8.42 16.72
C ARG A 774 -10.40 9.48 16.52
N VAL A 775 -9.98 10.59 15.90
CA VAL A 775 -10.86 11.65 15.42
C VAL A 775 -11.38 11.29 14.03
N GLY A 776 -12.68 11.37 13.84
CA GLY A 776 -13.32 11.03 12.59
C GLY A 776 -14.66 11.69 12.39
N ILE A 777 -15.33 11.27 11.32
CA ILE A 777 -16.70 11.64 10.99
C ILE A 777 -17.56 10.38 11.11
N LEU A 778 -18.67 10.48 11.83
CA LEU A 778 -19.73 9.49 11.81
C LEU A 778 -20.87 9.97 10.90
N ALA A 779 -21.34 9.10 10.02
CA ALA A 779 -22.54 9.31 9.21
C ALA A 779 -23.35 8.02 9.13
N LEU A 780 -24.63 8.12 8.80
CA LEU A 780 -25.43 6.97 8.42
C LEU A 780 -24.88 6.41 7.08
N ASN A 781 -24.75 5.10 6.96
CA ASN A 781 -24.37 4.45 5.72
C ASN A 781 -25.64 4.17 4.90
N ALA A 782 -25.77 4.79 3.72
CA ALA A 782 -27.02 4.79 2.96
C ALA A 782 -27.33 3.45 2.27
N ASN A 783 -26.76 2.31 2.66
CA ASN A 783 -27.08 1.00 2.08
C ASN A 783 -28.43 0.44 2.55
N GLU A 784 -28.89 -0.61 1.87
CA GLU A 784 -30.02 -1.42 2.29
C GLU A 784 -29.78 -2.08 3.65
N ARG A 785 -30.87 -2.34 4.36
CA ARG A 785 -30.84 -3.15 5.59
C ARG A 785 -30.78 -4.63 5.23
N GLU A 786 -30.37 -5.49 6.16
CA GLU A 786 -30.50 -6.94 6.00
C GLU A 786 -31.98 -7.34 5.72
N ASP A 787 -32.16 -8.42 4.96
CA ASP A 787 -33.46 -8.96 4.53
C ASP A 787 -34.31 -7.99 3.67
N ASP A 788 -33.69 -7.29 2.71
CA ASP A 788 -34.33 -6.40 1.71
C ASP A 788 -35.19 -5.25 2.30
N ARG A 789 -35.02 -4.90 3.59
CA ARG A 789 -35.79 -3.86 4.29
C ARG A 789 -35.49 -2.43 3.77
N PRO A 790 -36.48 -1.51 3.75
CA PRO A 790 -36.24 -0.15 3.26
C PRO A 790 -35.17 0.55 4.10
N GLY A 791 -34.14 1.07 3.43
CA GLY A 791 -32.94 1.66 4.04
C GLY A 791 -33.07 3.16 4.29
N PHE A 792 -32.00 3.90 3.99
CA PHE A 792 -31.98 5.36 4.07
C PHE A 792 -33.13 6.00 3.26
N GLY A 793 -33.66 7.13 3.73
CA GLY A 793 -34.62 7.95 2.96
C GLY A 793 -35.94 7.28 2.57
N GLY A 794 -36.28 6.11 3.14
CA GLY A 794 -37.47 5.34 2.77
C GLY A 794 -37.38 4.64 1.42
N TYR A 795 -36.17 4.50 0.87
CA TYR A 795 -35.94 3.84 -0.41
C TYR A 795 -36.14 2.32 -0.29
N SER A 796 -36.81 1.74 -1.29
CA SER A 796 -37.10 0.30 -1.38
C SER A 796 -35.91 -0.54 -1.84
N LYS A 797 -34.88 0.10 -2.40
CA LYS A 797 -33.64 -0.51 -2.89
C LYS A 797 -32.58 0.59 -2.96
N ILE A 798 -31.32 0.34 -2.65
CA ILE A 798 -30.24 1.31 -2.78
C ILE A 798 -29.04 0.65 -3.46
N ILE A 799 -28.62 1.20 -4.60
CA ILE A 799 -27.50 0.68 -5.40
C ILE A 799 -26.32 1.65 -5.40
N GLY A 800 -25.12 1.14 -5.72
CA GLY A 800 -23.96 1.98 -6.01
C GLY A 800 -24.08 2.70 -7.36
N GLY A 801 -23.45 3.87 -7.49
CA GLY A 801 -23.51 4.68 -8.71
C GLY A 801 -22.91 4.01 -9.96
N GLU A 802 -22.03 3.03 -9.80
CA GLU A 802 -21.51 2.24 -10.93
C GLU A 802 -22.58 1.34 -11.56
N SER A 803 -23.62 0.96 -10.80
CA SER A 803 -24.69 0.08 -11.26
C SER A 803 -25.87 0.82 -11.89
N LEU A 804 -25.92 2.15 -11.82
CA LEU A 804 -27.05 2.93 -12.33
C LEU A 804 -27.25 2.73 -13.83
N ALA A 805 -26.17 2.75 -14.61
CA ALA A 805 -26.25 2.61 -16.07
C ALA A 805 -26.86 1.27 -16.48
N ASP A 806 -26.52 0.18 -15.78
CA ASP A 806 -27.12 -1.14 -16.02
C ASP A 806 -28.60 -1.16 -15.62
N LYS A 807 -28.98 -0.53 -14.50
CA LYS A 807 -30.40 -0.46 -14.10
C LYS A 807 -31.26 0.36 -15.06
N LEU A 808 -30.75 1.47 -15.57
CA LEU A 808 -31.44 2.26 -16.58
C LEU A 808 -31.54 1.52 -17.91
N ARG A 809 -30.59 0.64 -18.23
CA ARG A 809 -30.64 -0.20 -19.44
C ARG A 809 -31.64 -1.34 -19.30
N ASP A 810 -31.61 -2.04 -18.16
CA ASP A 810 -32.32 -3.31 -17.97
C ASP A 810 -33.82 -3.10 -17.64
N ASP A 811 -34.19 -1.95 -17.08
CA ASP A 811 -35.58 -1.61 -16.76
C ASP A 811 -36.02 -0.37 -17.56
N PRO A 812 -36.81 -0.52 -18.64
CA PRO A 812 -37.32 0.59 -19.45
C PRO A 812 -38.24 1.57 -18.70
N SER A 813 -38.74 1.17 -17.52
CA SER A 813 -39.52 2.04 -16.63
C SER A 813 -38.65 2.81 -15.62
N ALA A 814 -37.35 2.51 -15.55
CA ALA A 814 -36.44 3.18 -14.64
C ALA A 814 -36.13 4.60 -15.11
N THR A 815 -36.28 5.55 -14.20
CA THR A 815 -36.03 6.97 -14.42
C THR A 815 -35.15 7.55 -13.32
N VAL A 816 -34.57 8.73 -13.56
CA VAL A 816 -33.84 9.53 -12.58
C VAL A 816 -34.39 10.96 -12.65
N ASP A 817 -34.30 11.72 -11.55
CA ASP A 817 -34.53 13.17 -11.57
C ASP A 817 -33.20 13.91 -11.88
N PRO A 818 -32.97 14.34 -13.13
CA PRO A 818 -31.74 15.00 -13.49
C PRO A 818 -31.61 16.41 -12.88
N SER A 819 -32.72 17.08 -12.56
CA SER A 819 -32.70 18.44 -11.97
C SER A 819 -32.24 18.37 -10.52
N ARG A 820 -32.69 17.36 -9.78
CA ARG A 820 -32.22 17.10 -8.41
C ARG A 820 -30.75 16.69 -8.38
N TYR A 821 -30.31 15.85 -9.32
CA TYR A 821 -28.90 15.50 -9.47
C TYR A 821 -28.05 16.75 -9.77
N LEU A 822 -28.47 17.58 -10.74
CA LEU A 822 -27.83 18.84 -11.08
C LEU A 822 -27.70 19.77 -9.87
N ARG A 823 -28.76 19.92 -9.05
CA ARG A 823 -28.70 20.73 -7.83
C ARG A 823 -27.60 20.24 -6.88
N SER A 824 -27.47 18.92 -6.70
CA SER A 824 -26.38 18.34 -5.90
C SER A 824 -25.01 18.63 -6.49
N ARG A 825 -24.85 18.51 -7.82
CA ARG A 825 -23.61 18.85 -8.51
C ARG A 825 -23.25 20.33 -8.37
N LEU A 826 -24.21 21.23 -8.42
CA LEU A 826 -23.97 22.67 -8.23
C LEU A 826 -23.47 22.98 -6.81
N VAL A 827 -23.93 22.25 -5.78
CA VAL A 827 -23.38 22.34 -4.42
C VAL A 827 -21.92 21.85 -4.39
N ASP A 828 -21.61 20.73 -5.04
CA ASP A 828 -20.23 20.22 -5.11
C ASP A 828 -19.30 21.23 -5.82
N LEU A 829 -19.75 21.86 -6.92
CA LEU A 829 -19.01 22.93 -7.62
C LEU A 829 -18.80 24.14 -6.71
N LEU A 830 -19.84 24.57 -5.98
CA LEU A 830 -19.79 25.70 -5.06
C LEU A 830 -18.68 25.51 -4.01
N VAL A 831 -18.61 24.32 -3.39
CA VAL A 831 -17.60 24.00 -2.35
C VAL A 831 -16.23 23.61 -2.94
N GLY A 832 -16.12 23.53 -4.26
CA GLY A 832 -14.88 23.26 -4.99
C GLY A 832 -14.42 21.80 -4.94
N ASP A 833 -15.35 20.87 -4.77
CA ASP A 833 -15.06 19.43 -4.75
C ASP A 833 -14.87 18.91 -6.20
N TRP A 834 -13.62 18.66 -6.58
CA TRP A 834 -13.23 18.24 -7.93
C TRP A 834 -13.14 16.71 -8.10
N ASP A 835 -13.17 15.95 -7.00
CA ASP A 835 -12.99 14.50 -6.99
C ASP A 835 -14.34 13.79 -6.94
N ARG A 836 -15.24 14.12 -7.88
CA ARG A 836 -16.62 13.62 -7.91
C ARG A 836 -16.77 12.49 -8.93
N HIS A 837 -16.84 11.24 -8.48
CA HIS A 837 -16.94 10.04 -9.35
C HIS A 837 -18.10 9.11 -8.95
N ALA A 838 -18.48 8.16 -9.81
CA ALA A 838 -19.66 7.29 -9.63
C ALA A 838 -19.68 6.52 -8.30
N GLY A 839 -18.52 6.08 -7.79
CA GLY A 839 -18.40 5.44 -6.47
C GLY A 839 -18.77 6.28 -5.25
N GLN A 840 -18.98 7.59 -5.40
CA GLN A 840 -19.41 8.51 -4.31
C GLN A 840 -20.89 8.87 -4.41
N TRP A 841 -21.66 8.08 -5.15
CA TRP A 841 -23.10 8.22 -5.27
C TRP A 841 -23.75 6.88 -4.95
N ARG A 842 -24.83 6.95 -4.18
CA ARG A 842 -25.84 5.90 -4.09
C ARG A 842 -27.09 6.33 -4.84
N TRP A 843 -27.90 5.36 -5.22
CA TRP A 843 -29.16 5.61 -5.92
C TRP A 843 -30.26 4.84 -5.23
N GLY A 844 -31.24 5.56 -4.69
CA GLY A 844 -32.36 5.00 -3.96
C GLY A 844 -33.59 4.81 -4.84
N ARG A 845 -34.15 3.60 -4.88
CA ARG A 845 -35.35 3.25 -5.64
C ARG A 845 -36.61 3.67 -4.90
N GLN A 846 -37.45 4.46 -5.57
CA GLN A 846 -38.83 4.72 -5.18
C GLN A 846 -39.77 4.29 -6.30
N MET A 847 -40.98 3.86 -5.93
CA MET A 847 -42.04 3.62 -6.89
C MET A 847 -42.99 4.81 -6.86
N LYS A 848 -43.10 5.55 -7.97
CA LYS A 848 -44.06 6.65 -8.11
C LYS A 848 -44.95 6.37 -9.30
N ASN A 849 -46.25 6.23 -9.06
CA ASN A 849 -47.27 6.02 -10.10
C ASN A 849 -46.95 4.84 -11.06
N GLY A 850 -46.37 3.75 -10.55
CA GLY A 850 -46.00 2.58 -11.35
C GLY A 850 -44.69 2.72 -12.14
N VAL A 851 -43.94 3.82 -11.95
CA VAL A 851 -42.62 4.07 -12.54
C VAL A 851 -41.54 3.90 -11.47
N THR A 852 -40.48 3.17 -11.81
CA THR A 852 -39.29 3.03 -10.99
C THR A 852 -38.47 4.32 -11.07
N GLU A 853 -38.30 5.04 -9.97
CA GLU A 853 -37.45 6.24 -9.91
C GLU A 853 -36.23 5.99 -9.03
N TRP A 854 -35.06 6.36 -9.54
CA TRP A 854 -33.78 6.30 -8.84
C TRP A 854 -33.35 7.70 -8.42
N ASP A 855 -33.40 7.95 -7.12
CA ASP A 855 -32.97 9.20 -6.50
C ASP A 855 -31.48 9.20 -6.19
N ALA A 856 -30.78 10.27 -6.57
CA ALA A 856 -29.36 10.44 -6.26
C ALA A 856 -29.13 10.76 -4.77
N ILE A 857 -28.27 9.98 -4.13
CA ILE A 857 -27.85 10.14 -2.74
C ILE A 857 -26.33 10.36 -2.74
N PRO A 858 -25.84 11.58 -2.56
CA PRO A 858 -24.41 11.86 -2.68
C PRO A 858 -23.64 11.59 -1.38
N GLU A 859 -22.47 10.96 -1.51
CA GLU A 859 -21.59 10.59 -0.39
C GLU A 859 -20.20 11.23 -0.54
N ASP A 860 -19.34 11.06 0.48
CA ASP A 860 -17.89 11.30 0.49
C ASP A 860 -17.40 12.66 -0.05
N ARG A 861 -17.18 13.65 0.83
CA ARG A 861 -16.86 15.06 0.47
C ARG A 861 -15.54 15.55 1.04
N ASP A 862 -14.54 14.68 1.04
CA ASP A 862 -13.25 14.96 1.67
C ASP A 862 -12.40 16.01 0.93
N TRP A 863 -12.75 16.32 -0.34
CA TRP A 863 -12.07 17.35 -1.14
C TRP A 863 -12.85 18.67 -1.24
N ALA A 864 -13.84 18.89 -0.38
CA ALA A 864 -14.45 20.21 -0.21
C ALA A 864 -13.47 21.19 0.46
N PHE A 865 -13.51 22.47 0.05
CA PHE A 865 -12.74 23.58 0.66
C PHE A 865 -11.20 23.43 0.66
N VAL A 866 -10.66 22.55 -0.19
CA VAL A 866 -9.22 22.23 -0.28
C VAL A 866 -8.39 23.48 -0.57
N ARG A 867 -7.25 23.61 0.11
CA ARG A 867 -6.28 24.68 -0.13
C ARG A 867 -5.03 24.15 -0.79
N ILE A 868 -4.74 24.64 -1.99
CA ILE A 868 -3.59 24.22 -2.80
C ILE A 868 -2.76 25.46 -3.12
N ASP A 869 -1.58 25.57 -2.52
CA ASP A 869 -0.63 26.67 -2.74
C ASP A 869 0.82 26.15 -2.74
N GLY A 870 1.81 27.05 -2.70
CA GLY A 870 3.23 26.71 -2.86
C GLY A 870 3.63 26.32 -4.29
N LEU A 871 4.94 26.13 -4.49
CA LEU A 871 5.50 25.75 -5.80
C LEU A 871 5.00 24.39 -6.29
N VAL A 872 4.90 23.40 -5.40
CA VAL A 872 4.35 22.06 -5.70
C VAL A 872 2.91 22.20 -6.18
N GLY A 873 2.06 22.96 -5.48
CA GLY A 873 0.68 23.20 -5.90
C GLY A 873 0.58 23.87 -7.28
N VAL A 874 1.49 24.81 -7.59
CA VAL A 874 1.56 25.46 -8.92
C VAL A 874 1.93 24.47 -10.01
N ILE A 875 2.94 23.63 -9.79
CA ILE A 875 3.38 22.59 -10.75
C ILE A 875 2.29 21.54 -10.93
N SER A 876 1.73 21.02 -9.83
CA SER A 876 0.67 20.02 -9.85
C SER A 876 -0.54 20.51 -10.64
N ARG A 877 -0.95 21.78 -10.51
CA ARG A 877 -2.03 22.36 -11.32
C ARG A 877 -1.73 22.47 -12.82
N ALA A 878 -0.45 22.61 -13.19
CA ALA A 878 -0.04 22.67 -14.59
C ALA A 878 -0.03 21.27 -15.23
N LEU A 879 0.36 20.24 -14.46
CA LEU A 879 0.42 18.84 -14.91
C LEU A 879 -0.92 18.11 -14.80
N LEU A 880 -1.72 18.45 -13.79
CA LEU A 880 -3.02 17.86 -13.48
C LEU A 880 -4.06 18.99 -13.38
N PRO A 881 -4.66 19.41 -14.51
CA PRO A 881 -5.60 20.54 -14.54
C PRO A 881 -6.76 20.39 -13.55
N ARG A 882 -7.23 19.16 -13.28
CA ARG A 882 -8.29 18.83 -12.31
C ARG A 882 -7.97 19.15 -10.84
N TYR A 883 -6.69 19.37 -10.48
CA TYR A 883 -6.28 19.57 -9.10
C TYR A 883 -6.55 21.02 -8.63
N ALA A 884 -7.83 21.35 -8.36
CA ALA A 884 -8.29 22.70 -8.06
C ALA A 884 -8.47 22.97 -6.56
N GLY A 885 -8.15 24.19 -6.12
CA GLY A 885 -8.39 24.65 -4.75
C GLY A 885 -9.62 25.55 -4.61
N PHE A 886 -10.12 25.69 -3.39
CA PHE A 886 -11.21 26.58 -3.03
C PHE A 886 -10.72 28.03 -2.84
N SER A 887 -11.38 28.96 -3.51
CA SER A 887 -11.16 30.41 -3.41
C SER A 887 -12.45 31.16 -3.71
N ALA A 888 -12.52 32.47 -3.50
CA ALA A 888 -13.72 33.27 -3.77
C ALA A 888 -14.17 33.25 -5.25
N THR A 889 -13.25 32.93 -6.17
CA THR A 889 -13.55 32.79 -7.60
C THR A 889 -13.61 31.33 -8.02
N PHE A 890 -14.45 31.03 -9.00
CA PHE A 890 -14.45 29.71 -9.64
C PHE A 890 -13.22 29.51 -10.52
N PRO A 891 -12.61 28.31 -10.52
CA PRO A 891 -11.64 27.93 -11.54
C PRO A 891 -12.35 27.64 -12.88
N PRO A 892 -11.61 27.49 -14.00
CA PRO A 892 -12.21 27.01 -15.24
C PRO A 892 -12.99 25.70 -15.05
N ILE A 893 -14.18 25.59 -15.65
CA ILE A 893 -15.16 24.52 -15.36
C ILE A 893 -14.62 23.09 -15.50
N HIS A 894 -13.77 22.84 -16.50
CA HIS A 894 -13.17 21.53 -16.73
C HIS A 894 -12.42 21.00 -15.50
N ARG A 895 -11.90 21.89 -14.64
CA ARG A 895 -11.15 21.47 -13.45
C ARG A 895 -12.04 20.83 -12.38
N LEU A 896 -13.32 21.20 -12.30
CA LEU A 896 -14.26 20.67 -11.32
C LEU A 896 -15.23 19.63 -11.91
N ALA A 897 -15.50 19.71 -13.22
CA ALA A 897 -16.50 18.88 -13.89
C ALA A 897 -15.94 17.61 -14.56
N GLU A 898 -14.63 17.53 -14.83
CA GLU A 898 -14.06 16.44 -15.63
C GLU A 898 -14.19 15.05 -15.00
N THR A 899 -13.94 14.92 -13.69
CA THR A 899 -14.08 13.65 -12.97
C THR A 899 -15.51 13.11 -13.01
N ALA A 900 -16.50 14.01 -12.93
CA ALA A 900 -17.92 13.65 -12.89
C ALA A 900 -18.54 13.45 -14.29
N ALA A 901 -17.84 13.87 -15.35
CA ALA A 901 -18.38 13.94 -16.71
C ALA A 901 -19.10 12.66 -17.19
N PRO A 902 -18.62 11.42 -16.91
CA PRO A 902 -19.34 10.21 -17.31
C PRO A 902 -20.74 10.09 -16.67
N LEU A 903 -20.84 10.30 -15.36
CA LEU A 903 -22.12 10.22 -14.65
C LEU A 903 -23.00 11.43 -14.93
N ASP A 904 -22.40 12.63 -15.02
CA ASP A 904 -23.07 13.87 -15.39
C ASP A 904 -23.77 13.73 -16.75
N ARG A 905 -23.11 13.11 -17.74
CA ARG A 905 -23.70 12.88 -19.07
C ARG A 905 -24.76 11.80 -19.06
N LEU A 906 -24.55 10.71 -18.31
CA LEU A 906 -25.57 9.66 -18.14
C LEU A 906 -26.90 10.25 -17.64
N VAL A 907 -26.83 11.14 -16.65
CA VAL A 907 -28.02 11.66 -15.96
C VAL A 907 -28.57 12.91 -16.64
N MET A 908 -27.73 13.87 -17.01
CA MET A 908 -28.16 15.22 -17.37
C MET A 908 -28.28 15.49 -18.88
N SER A 909 -27.97 14.53 -19.77
CA SER A 909 -28.02 14.73 -21.23
C SER A 909 -29.39 15.23 -21.75
N GLY A 910 -30.47 14.99 -21.01
CA GLY A 910 -31.81 15.48 -21.32
C GLY A 910 -32.07 16.95 -20.95
N LEU A 911 -31.29 17.55 -20.05
CA LEU A 911 -31.55 18.90 -19.51
C LEU A 911 -31.18 20.02 -20.49
N ASP A 912 -32.00 21.05 -20.58
CA ASP A 912 -31.69 22.25 -21.36
C ASP A 912 -30.93 23.31 -20.54
N ARG A 913 -30.52 24.38 -21.21
CA ARG A 913 -29.80 25.50 -20.58
C ARG A 913 -30.65 26.19 -19.51
N GLY A 914 -31.96 26.22 -19.70
CA GLY A 914 -32.92 26.80 -18.77
C GLY A 914 -32.94 26.07 -17.43
N ALA A 915 -32.91 24.73 -17.45
CA ALA A 915 -32.83 23.90 -16.26
C ALA A 915 -31.56 24.21 -15.42
N PHE A 916 -30.40 24.33 -16.07
CA PHE A 916 -29.13 24.70 -15.43
C PHE A 916 -29.18 26.07 -14.75
N VAL A 917 -29.71 27.07 -15.45
CA VAL A 917 -29.86 28.43 -14.91
C VAL A 917 -30.91 28.46 -13.78
N SER A 918 -32.01 27.74 -13.94
CA SER A 918 -33.10 27.68 -12.96
C SER A 918 -32.64 27.07 -11.63
N GLU A 919 -31.97 25.91 -11.67
CA GLU A 919 -31.45 25.26 -10.46
C GLU A 919 -30.33 26.08 -9.80
N ALA A 920 -29.49 26.77 -10.58
CA ALA A 920 -28.50 27.68 -10.03
C ALA A 920 -29.13 28.88 -9.31
N ARG A 921 -30.15 29.52 -9.91
CA ARG A 921 -30.90 30.62 -9.26
C ARG A 921 -31.62 30.14 -8.00
N ARG A 922 -32.19 28.94 -8.05
CA ARG A 922 -32.83 28.31 -6.89
C ARG A 922 -31.84 28.15 -5.74
N LEU A 923 -30.65 27.62 -6.00
CA LEU A 923 -29.60 27.50 -4.99
C LEU A 923 -29.12 28.87 -4.49
N GLN A 924 -28.97 29.87 -5.35
CA GLN A 924 -28.65 31.24 -4.93
C GLN A 924 -29.65 31.78 -3.89
N GLY A 925 -30.95 31.56 -4.12
CA GLY A 925 -32.00 31.99 -3.21
C GLY A 925 -32.04 31.22 -1.88
N ILE A 926 -31.76 29.92 -1.91
CA ILE A 926 -31.73 29.06 -0.72
C ILE A 926 -30.53 29.42 0.18
N LEU A 927 -29.35 29.60 -0.42
CA LEU A 927 -28.08 29.76 0.29
C LEU A 927 -27.87 31.21 0.76
N THR A 928 -28.77 31.70 1.62
CA THR A 928 -28.67 33.05 2.21
C THR A 928 -27.36 33.26 3.00
N ASP A 929 -26.98 34.52 3.21
CA ASP A 929 -25.79 34.86 4.00
C ASP A 929 -25.82 34.27 5.41
N SER A 930 -26.99 34.29 6.06
CA SER A 930 -27.20 33.67 7.37
C SER A 930 -27.06 32.16 7.32
N LEU A 931 -27.57 31.50 6.26
CA LEU A 931 -27.45 30.05 6.10
C LEU A 931 -26.00 29.63 5.87
N ILE A 932 -25.27 30.33 5.00
CA ILE A 932 -23.83 30.07 4.77
C ILE A 932 -23.06 30.25 6.08
N THR A 933 -23.33 31.32 6.83
CA THR A 933 -22.68 31.59 8.11
C THR A 933 -23.00 30.50 9.14
N ALA A 934 -24.27 30.09 9.24
CA ALA A 934 -24.70 29.02 10.12
C ALA A 934 -24.07 27.67 9.76
N ALA A 935 -24.00 27.34 8.47
CA ALA A 935 -23.37 26.13 7.96
C ALA A 935 -21.88 26.09 8.34
N VAL A 936 -21.14 27.19 8.14
CA VAL A 936 -19.71 27.28 8.53
C VAL A 936 -19.54 27.23 10.05
N SER A 937 -20.48 27.79 10.82
CA SER A 937 -20.46 27.79 12.29
C SER A 937 -20.70 26.41 12.91
N THR A 938 -20.98 25.37 12.11
CA THR A 938 -21.02 23.98 12.58
C THR A 938 -19.62 23.38 12.78
N LEU A 939 -18.59 24.01 12.24
CA LEU A 939 -17.20 23.63 12.49
C LEU A 939 -16.82 23.88 13.96
N PRO A 940 -15.78 23.20 14.48
CA PRO A 940 -15.23 23.52 15.79
C PRO A 940 -14.87 25.01 15.91
N PRO A 941 -15.13 25.69 17.04
CA PRO A 941 -14.89 27.13 17.16
C PRO A 941 -13.48 27.59 16.73
N PRO A 942 -12.38 26.89 17.08
CA PRO A 942 -11.04 27.27 16.61
C PRO A 942 -10.89 27.29 15.08
N PHE A 943 -11.66 26.48 14.35
CA PHE A 943 -11.64 26.46 12.89
C PHE A 943 -12.46 27.62 12.32
N VAL A 944 -13.56 27.98 12.97
CA VAL A 944 -14.36 29.16 12.61
C VAL A 944 -13.50 30.42 12.80
N ASP A 945 -12.79 30.52 13.92
CA ASP A 945 -11.91 31.66 14.21
C ASP A 945 -10.76 31.78 13.18
N GLN A 946 -10.18 30.66 12.77
CA GLN A 946 -9.04 30.65 11.83
C GLN A 946 -9.44 30.79 10.36
N GLN A 947 -10.59 30.24 9.94
CA GLN A 947 -10.94 30.08 8.51
C GLN A 947 -12.37 30.49 8.16
N GLY A 948 -13.20 30.86 9.14
CA GLY A 948 -14.61 31.19 8.94
C GLY A 948 -14.81 32.26 7.88
N ASP A 949 -14.09 33.37 7.98
CA ASP A 949 -14.18 34.47 7.02
C ASP A 949 -13.82 34.03 5.60
N ARG A 950 -12.77 33.21 5.43
CA ARG A 950 -12.37 32.69 4.12
C ARG A 950 -13.46 31.83 3.50
N LEU A 951 -14.06 30.94 4.28
CA LEU A 951 -15.12 30.04 3.81
C LEU A 951 -16.41 30.81 3.51
N ILE A 952 -16.85 31.68 4.42
CA ILE A 952 -18.08 32.47 4.28
C ILE A 952 -17.97 33.38 3.07
N ASN A 953 -16.90 34.18 2.96
CA ASN A 953 -16.72 35.08 1.82
C ASN A 953 -16.56 34.30 0.51
N GLY A 954 -15.86 33.16 0.55
CA GLY A 954 -15.70 32.31 -0.62
C GLY A 954 -17.02 31.72 -1.11
N LEU A 955 -17.84 31.21 -0.20
CA LEU A 955 -19.16 30.64 -0.51
C LEU A 955 -20.14 31.73 -0.99
N ARG A 956 -20.15 32.92 -0.38
CA ARG A 956 -20.99 34.04 -0.82
C ARG A 956 -20.62 34.47 -2.23
N SER A 957 -19.34 34.74 -2.49
CA SER A 957 -18.84 35.14 -3.81
C SER A 957 -19.16 34.10 -4.89
N ARG A 958 -18.94 32.81 -4.60
CA ARG A 958 -19.26 31.73 -5.54
C ARG A 958 -20.75 31.52 -5.73
N ARG A 959 -21.56 31.68 -4.67
CA ARG A 959 -23.02 31.65 -4.79
C ARG A 959 -23.45 32.76 -5.74
N ASP A 960 -22.96 33.99 -5.56
CA ASP A 960 -23.38 35.14 -6.38
C ASP A 960 -23.02 34.97 -7.87
N ASP A 961 -21.92 34.28 -8.16
CA ASP A 961 -21.46 33.95 -9.53
C ASP A 961 -22.00 32.59 -10.07
N LEU A 962 -22.80 31.86 -9.28
CA LEU A 962 -23.20 30.47 -9.57
C LEU A 962 -23.97 30.31 -10.87
N VAL A 963 -24.82 31.29 -11.23
CA VAL A 963 -25.60 31.24 -12.48
C VAL A 963 -24.69 31.25 -13.70
N ARG A 964 -23.74 32.20 -13.75
CA ARG A 964 -22.75 32.29 -14.83
C ARG A 964 -21.93 30.99 -14.92
N TYR A 965 -21.52 30.45 -13.77
CA TYR A 965 -20.75 29.21 -13.74
C TYR A 965 -21.57 27.97 -14.13
N SER A 966 -22.88 27.96 -13.85
CA SER A 966 -23.81 26.92 -14.29
C SER A 966 -23.98 26.93 -15.82
N GLU A 967 -23.91 28.10 -16.46
CA GLU A 967 -23.88 28.20 -17.92
C GLU A 967 -22.60 27.57 -18.51
N ASP A 968 -21.43 27.86 -17.91
CA ASP A 968 -20.17 27.21 -18.29
C ASP A 968 -20.26 25.68 -18.12
N TYR A 969 -20.96 25.22 -17.07
CA TYR A 969 -21.18 23.81 -16.78
C TYR A 969 -22.10 23.13 -17.79
N TYR A 970 -23.21 23.78 -18.14
CA TYR A 970 -24.08 23.34 -19.23
C TYR A 970 -23.28 23.16 -20.52
N GLU A 971 -22.48 24.16 -20.89
CA GLU A 971 -21.67 24.09 -22.11
C GLU A 971 -20.63 22.98 -22.06
N TYR A 972 -20.05 22.70 -20.88
CA TYR A 972 -19.10 21.62 -20.71
C TYR A 972 -19.76 20.23 -20.86
N VAL A 973 -20.89 20.00 -20.18
CA VAL A 973 -21.61 18.71 -20.23
C VAL A 973 -22.14 18.47 -21.64
N MET A 974 -22.77 19.48 -22.27
CA MET A 974 -23.44 19.35 -23.58
C MET A 974 -22.51 19.27 -24.80
N ARG A 975 -21.18 19.35 -24.61
CA ARG A 975 -20.21 19.02 -25.66
C ARG A 975 -20.33 17.57 -26.13
N THR A 976 -20.77 16.69 -25.24
CA THR A 976 -21.02 15.28 -25.53
C THR A 976 -22.37 14.89 -24.96
N ILE A 977 -23.26 14.37 -25.80
CA ILE A 977 -24.56 13.85 -25.39
C ILE A 977 -24.50 12.33 -25.43
N GLU A 978 -24.95 11.68 -24.35
CA GLU A 978 -25.07 10.22 -24.29
C GLU A 978 -26.54 9.81 -24.51
N VAL A 979 -26.74 8.83 -25.38
CA VAL A 979 -28.01 8.17 -25.64
C VAL A 979 -27.81 6.68 -25.36
N ARG A 980 -28.67 6.06 -24.55
CA ARG A 980 -28.55 4.64 -24.19
C ARG A 980 -29.84 3.92 -24.55
N THR A 981 -29.73 2.78 -25.21
CA THR A 981 -30.88 1.93 -25.55
C THR A 981 -31.26 1.02 -24.39
N HIS A 982 -32.48 0.50 -24.41
CA HIS A 982 -32.98 -0.43 -23.38
C HIS A 982 -32.80 -1.88 -23.81
N ALA A 983 -32.45 -2.75 -22.86
CA ALA A 983 -32.25 -4.16 -23.12
C ALA A 983 -33.57 -4.87 -23.43
N GLY A 984 -33.50 -5.90 -24.29
CA GLY A 984 -34.63 -6.81 -24.55
C GLY A 984 -35.71 -6.27 -25.50
N VAL A 985 -35.61 -5.03 -25.97
CA VAL A 985 -36.57 -4.37 -26.88
C VAL A 985 -35.87 -3.79 -28.10
N ASP A 986 -36.61 -3.61 -29.21
CA ASP A 986 -36.04 -3.01 -30.43
C ASP A 986 -35.97 -1.48 -30.29
N ASN A 987 -34.77 -0.91 -30.29
CA ASN A 987 -34.58 0.53 -30.20
C ASN A 987 -34.21 1.15 -31.54
N VAL A 988 -34.75 2.34 -31.82
CA VAL A 988 -34.41 3.14 -33.00
C VAL A 988 -33.97 4.52 -32.59
N VAL A 989 -32.69 4.85 -32.84
CA VAL A 989 -32.15 6.20 -32.67
C VAL A 989 -32.18 6.93 -34.00
N THR A 990 -32.94 8.02 -34.08
CA THR A 990 -33.12 8.82 -35.29
C THR A 990 -32.44 10.18 -35.17
N PHE A 991 -31.82 10.62 -36.27
CA PHE A 991 -31.24 11.95 -36.43
C PHE A 991 -31.95 12.72 -37.54
N GLU A 992 -32.64 13.79 -37.18
CA GLU A 992 -33.44 14.59 -38.11
C GLU A 992 -32.98 16.05 -38.10
N ARG A 993 -32.98 16.72 -39.24
CA ARG A 993 -32.69 18.15 -39.28
C ARG A 993 -33.92 18.92 -38.79
N SER A 994 -33.82 19.57 -37.63
CA SER A 994 -34.93 20.33 -37.02
C SER A 994 -34.81 21.85 -37.21
N GLY A 995 -33.82 22.31 -37.99
CA GLY A 995 -33.64 23.72 -38.32
C GLY A 995 -32.39 23.96 -39.18
N ILE A 996 -32.05 25.24 -39.44
CA ILE A 996 -30.92 25.60 -40.31
C ILE A 996 -29.60 25.00 -39.77
N ARG A 997 -29.41 24.97 -38.44
CA ARG A 997 -28.22 24.43 -37.76
C ARG A 997 -28.57 23.58 -36.53
N ARG A 998 -29.72 22.90 -36.51
CA ARG A 998 -30.10 22.03 -35.40
C ARG A 998 -30.38 20.61 -35.88
N VAL A 999 -29.96 19.66 -35.07
CA VAL A 999 -30.24 18.23 -35.27
C VAL A 999 -31.09 17.76 -34.12
N ARG A 1000 -32.19 17.07 -34.42
CA ARG A 1000 -33.02 16.39 -33.44
C ARG A 1000 -32.54 14.97 -33.31
N VAL A 1001 -32.18 14.56 -32.11
CA VAL A 1001 -31.85 13.18 -31.75
C VAL A 1001 -33.04 12.60 -31.02
N THR A 1002 -33.61 11.50 -31.51
CA THR A 1002 -34.76 10.83 -30.89
C THR A 1002 -34.50 9.34 -30.73
N LEU A 1003 -34.58 8.82 -29.51
CA LEU A 1003 -34.61 7.40 -29.19
C LEU A 1003 -36.07 6.94 -29.06
N ARG A 1004 -36.45 5.95 -29.88
CA ARG A 1004 -37.73 5.25 -29.80
C ARG A 1004 -37.53 3.80 -29.37
N GLU A 1005 -38.43 3.31 -28.52
CA GLU A 1005 -38.46 1.95 -28.01
C GLU A 1005 -39.68 1.19 -28.56
N GLY A 1006 -39.47 -0.01 -29.09
CA GLY A 1006 -40.51 -0.79 -29.78
C GLY A 1006 -40.56 -0.50 -31.28
N GLY A 1007 -39.42 -0.18 -31.89
CA GLY A 1007 -39.31 0.10 -33.33
C GLY A 1007 -39.63 1.54 -33.74
N GLU A 1008 -39.79 1.77 -35.05
CA GLU A 1008 -39.93 3.12 -35.65
C GLU A 1008 -41.19 3.88 -35.21
N LYS A 1009 -42.26 3.16 -34.83
CA LYS A 1009 -43.51 3.72 -34.26
C LYS A 1009 -43.59 3.57 -32.74
N GLY A 1010 -42.45 3.24 -32.11
CA GLY A 1010 -42.32 3.01 -30.69
C GLY A 1010 -42.47 4.26 -29.82
N THR A 1011 -42.39 4.06 -28.50
CA THR A 1011 -42.50 5.14 -27.52
C THR A 1011 -41.21 5.97 -27.51
N ILE A 1012 -41.32 7.29 -27.52
CA ILE A 1012 -40.16 8.18 -27.43
C ILE A 1012 -39.63 8.16 -25.99
N ARG A 1013 -38.39 7.72 -25.82
CA ARG A 1013 -37.70 7.63 -24.52
C ARG A 1013 -36.72 8.77 -24.28
N PHE A 1014 -36.14 9.30 -25.35
CA PHE A 1014 -35.27 10.47 -25.32
C PHE A 1014 -35.49 11.28 -26.58
N GLN A 1015 -35.63 12.60 -26.46
CA GLN A 1015 -35.69 13.50 -27.60
C GLN A 1015 -35.01 14.82 -27.26
N ARG A 1016 -34.14 15.29 -28.14
CA ARG A 1016 -33.45 16.56 -27.94
C ARG A 1016 -33.07 17.24 -29.25
N ASP A 1017 -33.27 18.54 -29.30
CA ASP A 1017 -32.71 19.41 -30.33
C ASP A 1017 -31.32 19.89 -29.90
N ILE A 1018 -30.29 19.52 -30.67
CA ILE A 1018 -28.88 19.81 -30.40
C ILE A 1018 -28.34 20.85 -31.39
N ASP A 1019 -27.49 21.75 -30.88
CA ASP A 1019 -26.73 22.71 -31.69
C ASP A 1019 -25.32 22.15 -31.94
N PRO A 1020 -24.96 21.77 -33.17
CA PRO A 1020 -23.64 21.24 -33.51
C PRO A 1020 -22.48 22.22 -33.28
N ALA A 1021 -22.74 23.52 -33.09
CA ALA A 1021 -21.72 24.47 -32.64
C ALA A 1021 -21.30 24.21 -31.18
N LEU A 1022 -22.21 23.68 -30.37
CA LEU A 1022 -21.99 23.34 -28.97
C LEU A 1022 -21.67 21.85 -28.78
N THR A 1023 -22.53 20.98 -29.32
CA THR A 1023 -22.41 19.52 -29.19
C THR A 1023 -21.52 18.96 -30.29
N ARG A 1024 -20.36 18.44 -29.90
CA ARG A 1024 -19.36 17.88 -30.83
C ARG A 1024 -19.56 16.38 -31.04
N ASN A 1025 -19.99 15.67 -30.00
CA ASN A 1025 -20.13 14.22 -30.00
C ASN A 1025 -21.53 13.81 -29.54
N VAL A 1026 -22.10 12.81 -30.21
CA VAL A 1026 -23.23 12.03 -29.71
C VAL A 1026 -22.76 10.59 -29.57
N VAL A 1027 -22.78 10.07 -28.34
CA VAL A 1027 -22.37 8.69 -28.03
C VAL A 1027 -23.62 7.86 -27.80
N ILE A 1028 -23.78 6.80 -28.58
CA ILE A 1028 -24.94 5.90 -28.52
C ILE A 1028 -24.48 4.55 -27.98
N HIS A 1029 -24.97 4.17 -26.82
CA HIS A 1029 -24.80 2.83 -26.27
C HIS A 1029 -25.95 1.96 -26.77
N LEU A 1030 -25.64 0.94 -27.57
CA LEU A 1030 -26.65 0.11 -28.24
C LEU A 1030 -26.25 -1.37 -28.34
N ASP A 1031 -27.25 -2.24 -28.52
CA ASP A 1031 -27.07 -3.63 -28.93
C ASP A 1031 -27.05 -3.71 -30.47
N PRO A 1032 -25.91 -3.97 -31.12
CA PRO A 1032 -25.81 -3.95 -32.58
C PRO A 1032 -26.62 -5.07 -33.26
N ALA A 1033 -27.06 -6.09 -32.52
CA ALA A 1033 -27.88 -7.17 -33.06
C ALA A 1033 -29.37 -6.81 -33.14
N ARG A 1034 -29.83 -5.79 -32.40
CA ARG A 1034 -31.25 -5.43 -32.27
C ARG A 1034 -31.53 -3.97 -32.63
N ASP A 1035 -30.65 -3.08 -32.21
CA ASP A 1035 -30.88 -1.64 -32.27
C ASP A 1035 -30.47 -1.05 -33.62
N ARG A 1036 -31.22 -0.03 -34.05
CA ARG A 1036 -31.00 0.65 -35.33
C ARG A 1036 -30.70 2.12 -35.11
N VAL A 1037 -29.69 2.62 -35.82
CA VAL A 1037 -29.40 4.04 -35.91
C VAL A 1037 -29.74 4.52 -37.32
N VAL A 1038 -30.63 5.51 -37.41
CA VAL A 1038 -31.13 6.06 -38.67
C VAL A 1038 -30.81 7.54 -38.72
N GLY A 1039 -30.11 7.98 -39.76
CA GLY A 1039 -29.72 9.38 -39.90
C GLY A 1039 -29.09 9.66 -41.25
N ASN A 1040 -28.94 10.95 -41.56
CA ASN A 1040 -28.17 11.38 -42.72
C ASN A 1040 -26.67 11.25 -42.43
N ARG A 1041 -25.87 10.81 -43.41
CA ARG A 1041 -24.40 10.75 -43.27
C ARG A 1041 -23.74 12.13 -43.26
N ASN A 1042 -24.44 13.19 -43.67
CA ASN A 1042 -23.90 14.55 -43.73
C ASN A 1042 -24.26 15.40 -42.51
N LEU A 1043 -24.29 14.81 -41.31
CA LEU A 1043 -24.58 15.55 -40.08
C LEU A 1043 -23.31 16.29 -39.61
N PRO A 1044 -23.41 17.56 -39.16
CA PRO A 1044 -22.26 18.34 -38.71
C PRO A 1044 -21.78 17.96 -37.29
N LEU A 1045 -21.81 16.67 -36.93
CA LEU A 1045 -21.50 16.15 -35.59
C LEU A 1045 -20.91 14.74 -35.66
N THR A 1046 -20.05 14.38 -34.70
CA THR A 1046 -19.49 13.02 -34.62
C THR A 1046 -20.45 12.11 -33.87
N VAL A 1047 -20.92 11.03 -34.51
CA VAL A 1047 -21.69 9.98 -33.85
C VAL A 1047 -20.77 8.80 -33.52
N LYS A 1048 -20.73 8.41 -32.25
CA LYS A 1048 -19.99 7.23 -31.77
C LYS A 1048 -20.97 6.16 -31.34
N LEU A 1049 -20.73 4.92 -31.75
CA LEU A 1049 -21.53 3.76 -31.36
C LEU A 1049 -20.72 2.91 -30.38
N VAL A 1050 -21.33 2.54 -29.25
CA VAL A 1050 -20.73 1.71 -28.21
C VAL A 1050 -21.59 0.45 -28.05
N ASP A 1051 -20.99 -0.70 -28.32
CA ASP A 1051 -21.63 -2.00 -28.17
C ASP A 1051 -21.75 -2.37 -26.68
N VAL A 1052 -22.99 -2.48 -26.20
CA VAL A 1052 -23.28 -2.81 -24.79
C VAL A 1052 -22.98 -4.26 -24.43
N ASN A 1053 -22.81 -5.15 -25.41
CA ASN A 1053 -22.57 -6.58 -25.20
C ASN A 1053 -21.06 -6.94 -25.12
N LYS A 1054 -20.15 -6.01 -25.45
CA LYS A 1054 -18.70 -6.23 -25.29
C LYS A 1054 -18.26 -5.95 -23.84
N LYS A 1055 -17.55 -6.92 -23.22
CA LYS A 1055 -16.94 -6.74 -21.88
C LYS A 1055 -15.94 -5.57 -21.89
N ARG A 1056 -15.94 -4.82 -20.78
CA ARG A 1056 -15.23 -3.54 -20.52
C ARG A 1056 -13.68 -3.56 -20.66
N ASP A 1057 -13.06 -4.70 -20.97
CA ASP A 1057 -11.60 -4.92 -20.92
C ASP A 1057 -10.88 -4.83 -22.30
N ARG A 1058 -11.55 -4.37 -23.36
CA ARG A 1058 -10.88 -4.06 -24.64
C ARG A 1058 -11.03 -2.59 -25.00
N PRO A 1059 -10.01 -1.92 -25.57
CA PRO A 1059 -10.17 -0.59 -26.14
C PRO A 1059 -11.32 -0.64 -27.15
N GLU A 1060 -12.31 0.22 -26.95
CA GLU A 1060 -13.54 0.29 -27.74
C GLU A 1060 -13.20 0.34 -29.24
N GLU A 1061 -13.78 -0.58 -30.01
CA GLU A 1061 -13.61 -0.62 -31.46
C GLU A 1061 -14.40 0.53 -32.06
N GLU A 1062 -13.74 1.68 -32.20
CA GLU A 1062 -14.34 2.95 -32.65
C GLU A 1062 -14.80 2.86 -34.11
N VAL A 1063 -16.11 2.75 -34.33
CA VAL A 1063 -16.70 3.06 -35.64
C VAL A 1063 -17.12 4.53 -35.62
N ALA A 1064 -16.20 5.41 -36.01
CA ALA A 1064 -16.53 6.81 -36.25
C ALA A 1064 -17.31 6.92 -37.57
N LEU A 1065 -18.63 7.07 -37.48
CA LEU A 1065 -19.44 7.53 -38.61
C LEU A 1065 -19.27 9.06 -38.66
N ARG A 1066 -18.39 9.52 -39.56
CA ARG A 1066 -18.26 10.95 -39.91
C ARG A 1066 -19.32 11.37 -40.91
#